data_AF-A0A819SWI6-F1
#
_entry.id   AF-A0A819SWI6-F1
#
_cell.length_a   1.000
_cell.length_b   1.000
_cell.length_c   1.000
_cell.angle_alpha   90.00
_cell.angle_beta   90.00
_cell.angle_gamma   90.00
#
_symmetry.space_group_name_H-M   'P 1'
#
loop_
_entity.id
_entity.type
_entity.pdbx_description
1 polymer ?
#
loop_
_entity_poly.entity_id
_entity_poly.type
_entity_poly.pdbx_seq_one_letter_code
_entity_poly.pdbx_strand_id
1 'polypeptide(L)'
;FVDPVAQDVVSVKSFDGQWEVSTFRTIELPNDFYSLQEELERQKTALLDKGKRKETAEASDEKAGESRETRTTDSKSSTTKLKGAKAMRVERLLRKMEERAKRRQKRKEEWTTLYQKKKPEGYEDPVEVENIRYAKDNMGNYFLKTASDYVVPVEQRLTVLRALDRIMKLRLATYTYKMKFNKRVLDLIQRKRTLTEQINSEIERLRNLGQNQPNYQELFNIPLLPSVQDGQENRFQFTREEIQAFREEHEQRNGDLTKPDEDSSKINTRQSSIKRPIDLRWSVNLKEPLQSNILNKNLSNETTNDNTPINILREVKNPENSNSDTFTYRLFFERDRILENVQEIMRTFDNDVCLLYYLKIIKTLRAKETDLRCVTFYEELMLMKEFERTENELENKVVDAQKRFDNEQTKISEFNGKIDAKKKDIEGLDERMKHIYARFDEMIPKEHKFYNYLLRVLNKKIKRKKRVEGEEAEDADDMSQDFDEEEDWELEDDEDEDQIANEDATRQLDVDICPPNLDQKVYDDVVALREKRLDLDEAITDEKAVLQSLQQTLGQTQIYSNKIDAELKAKHADLIDFQKKKQRKINDINVAIGIRSHQIRYDRSSNLPDDLSDALIFNRINKLGLTNRIVDVKTEIKREKERYVNKKQERKDLSHELKHAAQVIKLLTDECNKLMVEKFGKLVQLERLEGAIVNLQIEELKQRLDDAGDEYYNTMTQYELRKIEEHDDTIDLLKTNTKRLDELTDLVDEKRHLDEQLVSRKTKAADEFTGPSKQSIEEFDRLCTLVQLQAQEIEALKAEISILSRKGGHILPPNPAILPQNS
;
A
#
# COMPACT_ATOMS: atom_id res chain seq x y z
N PHE A 1 21.58 59.91 24.39
CA PHE A 1 21.21 58.49 24.30
C PHE A 1 22.42 57.67 24.69
N VAL A 2 22.43 57.16 25.91
CA VAL A 2 23.50 56.27 26.41
C VAL A 2 22.83 54.90 26.52
N ASP A 3 23.31 53.92 25.77
CA ASP A 3 22.79 52.55 25.87
C ASP A 3 22.93 52.05 27.32
N PRO A 4 21.89 51.40 27.89
CA PRO A 4 21.95 50.90 29.26
C PRO A 4 23.06 49.86 29.40
N VAL A 5 24.08 50.19 30.18
CA VAL A 5 25.22 49.32 30.45
C VAL A 5 24.87 48.40 31.61
N ALA A 6 24.79 47.10 31.35
CA ALA A 6 24.51 46.10 32.37
C ALA A 6 25.63 46.03 33.42
N GLN A 7 26.89 46.02 32.95
CA GLN A 7 28.08 46.05 33.80
C GLN A 7 29.21 46.82 33.11
N ASP A 8 29.76 47.80 33.83
CA ASP A 8 30.95 48.54 33.42
C ASP A 8 32.24 47.82 33.86
N VAL A 9 33.39 48.28 33.34
CA VAL A 9 34.71 47.68 33.63
C VAL A 9 35.09 47.97 35.09
N VAL A 10 35.24 46.92 35.87
CA VAL A 10 35.73 46.92 37.26
C VAL A 10 36.98 46.07 37.31
N SER A 11 38.03 46.55 37.98
CA SER A 11 39.28 45.81 38.17
C SER A 11 39.55 45.44 39.63
N VAL A 12 40.32 44.38 39.80
CA VAL A 12 40.78 43.82 41.08
C VAL A 12 42.27 43.61 40.98
N LYS A 13 43.01 44.10 41.96
CA LYS A 13 44.44 43.88 42.06
C LYS A 13 44.76 42.80 43.09
N SER A 14 45.85 42.07 42.88
CA SER A 14 46.43 41.20 43.89
C SER A 14 46.92 42.03 45.09
N PHE A 15 47.08 41.42 46.25
CA PHE A 15 47.59 42.12 47.44
C PHE A 15 49.03 42.58 47.24
N ASP A 16 49.85 41.78 46.54
CA ASP A 16 51.22 42.14 46.17
C ASP A 16 51.30 43.08 44.94
N GLY A 17 50.17 43.44 44.35
CA GLY A 17 50.07 44.35 43.20
C GLY A 17 50.59 43.81 41.86
N GLN A 18 51.06 42.56 41.78
CA GLN A 18 51.63 41.97 40.56
C GLN A 18 50.59 41.68 39.47
N TRP A 19 49.35 41.37 39.85
CA TRP A 19 48.32 40.91 38.92
C TRP A 19 47.06 41.78 39.02
N GLU A 20 46.52 42.19 37.87
CA GLU A 20 45.26 42.95 37.78
C GLU A 20 44.29 42.27 36.80
N VAL A 21 43.07 41.99 37.25
CA VAL A 21 42.00 41.40 36.44
C VAL A 21 40.82 42.35 36.38
N SER A 22 40.22 42.52 35.20
CA SER A 22 39.01 43.35 35.05
C SER A 22 37.87 42.67 34.32
N THR A 23 36.63 43.08 34.61
CA THR A 23 35.40 42.60 33.98
C THR A 23 35.30 43.01 32.51
N PHE A 24 34.46 42.29 31.75
CA PHE A 24 34.03 42.69 30.41
C PHE A 24 32.94 43.74 30.50
N ARG A 25 33.06 44.83 29.73
CA ARG A 25 31.95 45.75 29.52
C ARG A 25 30.83 45.03 28.77
N THR A 26 29.63 45.05 29.32
CA THR A 26 28.45 44.41 28.72
C THR A 26 27.28 45.40 28.68
N ILE A 27 26.64 45.50 27.52
CA ILE A 27 25.42 46.28 27.31
C ILE A 27 24.25 45.34 27.60
N GLU A 28 23.17 45.86 28.18
CA GLU A 28 21.95 45.08 28.33
C GLU A 28 21.43 44.63 26.97
N LEU A 29 20.92 43.40 26.88
CA LEU A 29 20.26 42.93 25.67
C LEU A 29 18.98 43.76 25.48
N PRO A 30 18.76 44.39 24.31
CA PRO A 30 17.56 45.19 24.06
C PRO A 30 16.28 44.36 24.24
N ASN A 31 15.19 44.98 24.68
CA ASN A 31 13.89 44.30 24.79
C ASN A 31 13.44 43.70 23.44
N ASP A 32 13.78 44.37 22.33
CA ASP A 32 13.55 43.89 20.96
C ASP A 32 14.21 42.52 20.69
N PHE A 33 15.31 42.19 21.38
CA PHE A 33 15.95 40.89 21.26
C PHE A 33 15.06 39.79 21.86
N TYR A 34 14.43 40.04 23.01
CA TYR A 34 13.58 39.04 23.65
C TYR A 34 12.27 38.84 22.88
N SER A 35 11.68 39.91 22.35
CA SER A 35 10.47 39.80 21.51
C SER A 35 10.76 39.04 20.21
N LEU A 36 11.89 39.32 19.55
CA LEU A 36 12.29 38.61 18.32
C LEU A 36 12.56 37.12 18.59
N GLN A 37 13.07 36.78 19.78
CA GLN A 37 13.31 35.38 20.16
C GLN A 37 11.99 34.63 20.32
N GLU A 38 11.03 35.25 21.01
CA GLU A 38 9.70 34.66 21.23
C GLU A 38 8.96 34.48 19.90
N GLU A 39 9.03 35.48 19.01
CA GLU A 39 8.43 35.39 17.68
C GLU A 39 9.04 34.25 16.85
N LEU A 40 10.37 34.09 16.90
CA LEU A 40 11.07 33.03 16.18
C LEU A 40 10.73 31.64 16.72
N GLU A 41 10.57 31.50 18.04
CA GLU A 41 10.09 30.27 18.66
C GLU A 41 8.64 29.93 18.25
N ARG A 42 7.76 30.94 18.20
CA ARG A 42 6.37 30.77 17.69
C ARG A 42 6.33 30.36 16.21
N GLN A 43 7.17 30.95 15.37
CA GLN A 43 7.22 30.58 13.95
C GLN A 43 7.74 29.15 13.73
N LYS A 44 8.70 28.69 14.55
CA LYS A 44 9.17 27.31 14.52
C LYS A 44 8.09 26.32 14.92
N THR A 45 7.33 26.59 15.99
CA THR A 45 6.23 25.70 16.42
C THR A 45 5.14 25.65 15.36
N ALA A 46 4.80 26.78 14.73
CA ALA A 46 3.84 26.83 13.63
C ALA A 46 4.28 26.01 12.39
N LEU A 47 5.57 25.99 12.05
CA LEU A 47 6.11 25.18 10.95
C LEU A 47 6.07 23.67 11.26
N LEU A 48 6.36 23.29 12.52
CA LEU A 48 6.28 21.89 12.96
C LEU A 48 4.84 21.36 12.97
N ASP A 49 3.87 22.18 13.37
CA ASP A 49 2.44 21.81 13.33
C ASP A 49 1.90 21.69 11.91
N LYS A 50 2.39 22.49 10.96
CA LYS A 50 2.05 22.35 9.52
C LYS A 50 2.59 21.05 8.92
N GLY A 51 3.76 20.58 9.36
CA GLY A 51 4.32 19.28 8.94
C GLY A 51 3.48 18.09 9.39
N LYS A 52 3.06 18.08 10.67
CA LYS A 52 2.22 17.02 11.24
C LYS A 52 0.82 16.91 10.61
N ARG A 53 0.26 18.04 10.16
CA ARG A 53 -1.04 18.07 9.46
C ARG A 53 -0.96 17.53 8.02
N LYS A 54 0.21 17.52 7.39
CA LYS A 54 0.41 16.98 6.04
C LYS A 54 0.57 15.44 6.06
N GLU A 55 1.35 14.92 7.00
CA GLU A 55 1.54 13.47 7.18
C GLU A 55 0.27 12.72 7.61
N THR A 56 -0.67 13.41 8.27
CA THR A 56 -1.95 12.83 8.69
C THR A 56 -3.03 12.84 7.61
N ALA A 57 -2.88 13.65 6.55
CA ALA A 57 -3.82 13.71 5.43
C ALA A 57 -3.53 12.63 4.36
N GLU A 58 -2.26 12.25 4.18
CA GLU A 58 -1.85 11.22 3.21
C GLU A 58 -2.17 9.79 3.69
N ALA A 59 -2.33 9.58 5.00
CA ALA A 59 -2.66 8.26 5.58
C ALA A 59 -4.16 7.90 5.55
N SER A 60 -5.04 8.83 5.21
CA SER A 60 -6.50 8.65 5.27
C SER A 60 -7.18 8.26 3.95
N ASP A 61 -6.48 8.30 2.81
CA ASP A 61 -7.08 8.06 1.48
C ASP A 61 -6.97 6.60 0.97
N GLU A 62 -6.29 5.70 1.68
CA GLU A 62 -6.10 4.30 1.24
C GLU A 62 -7.09 3.27 1.85
N LYS A 63 -8.09 3.71 2.64
CA LYS A 63 -9.07 2.80 3.29
C LYS A 63 -10.51 3.20 3.03
N ALA A 64 -10.90 3.30 1.76
CA ALA A 64 -12.31 3.43 1.39
C ALA A 64 -12.61 2.63 0.13
N GLY A 65 -12.72 1.31 0.26
CA GLY A 65 -13.22 0.49 -0.85
C GLY A 65 -13.12 -1.00 -0.61
N GLU A 66 -14.02 -1.56 0.20
CA GLU A 66 -14.58 -2.91 -0.03
C GLU A 66 -15.61 -3.27 1.05
N SER A 67 -16.90 -3.22 0.68
CA SER A 67 -17.95 -4.07 1.24
C SER A 67 -19.26 -3.81 0.50
N ARG A 68 -19.45 -4.50 -0.63
CA ARG A 68 -20.75 -4.63 -1.28
C ARG A 68 -21.13 -6.10 -1.27
N GLU A 69 -21.82 -6.50 -0.19
CA GLU A 69 -22.46 -7.80 -0.07
C GLU A 69 -23.51 -7.97 -1.18
N THR A 70 -23.26 -8.93 -2.06
CA THR A 70 -24.26 -9.43 -3.02
C THR A 70 -25.27 -10.30 -2.28
N ARG A 71 -26.49 -9.77 -2.12
CA ARG A 71 -27.68 -10.55 -1.77
C ARG A 71 -27.90 -11.65 -2.79
N THR A 72 -27.74 -12.90 -2.36
CA THR A 72 -28.21 -14.08 -3.09
C THR A 72 -29.74 -14.14 -2.96
N THR A 73 -30.43 -14.03 -4.09
CA THR A 73 -31.87 -14.30 -4.19
C THR A 73 -32.11 -15.79 -4.10
N ASP A 74 -32.83 -16.22 -3.06
CA ASP A 74 -33.33 -17.59 -2.92
C ASP A 74 -34.23 -17.97 -4.11
N SER A 75 -33.74 -18.89 -4.93
CA SER A 75 -34.49 -19.53 -6.00
C SER A 75 -35.46 -20.56 -5.42
N LYS A 76 -36.75 -20.33 -5.67
CA LYS A 76 -37.90 -21.17 -5.31
C LYS A 76 -37.69 -22.63 -5.70
N SER A 77 -37.93 -23.53 -4.74
CA SER A 77 -38.02 -24.97 -4.95
C SER A 77 -39.17 -25.31 -5.90
N SER A 78 -38.87 -25.84 -7.08
CA SER A 78 -39.86 -26.50 -7.95
C SER A 78 -40.23 -27.85 -7.33
N THR A 79 -41.47 -27.98 -6.87
CA THR A 79 -42.02 -29.24 -6.37
C THR A 79 -42.24 -30.21 -7.53
N THR A 80 -41.37 -31.23 -7.62
CA THR A 80 -41.44 -32.30 -8.62
C THR A 80 -42.62 -33.24 -8.35
N LYS A 81 -43.42 -33.56 -9.36
CA LYS A 81 -44.60 -34.47 -9.24
C LYS A 81 -44.25 -35.95 -9.47
N LEU A 82 -42.99 -36.35 -9.29
CA LEU A 82 -42.59 -37.76 -9.43
C LEU A 82 -42.88 -38.54 -8.15
N LYS A 83 -43.40 -39.77 -8.27
CA LYS A 83 -43.72 -40.66 -7.13
C LYS A 83 -42.90 -41.96 -7.15
N GLY A 84 -42.62 -42.52 -5.98
CA GLY A 84 -42.03 -43.86 -5.80
C GLY A 84 -40.51 -43.95 -5.99
N ALA A 85 -40.01 -45.15 -6.31
CA ALA A 85 -38.56 -45.45 -6.41
C ALA A 85 -37.83 -44.62 -7.49
N LYS A 86 -38.54 -44.16 -8.53
CA LYS A 86 -38.00 -43.30 -9.60
C LYS A 86 -37.71 -41.88 -9.09
N ALA A 87 -38.58 -41.32 -8.25
CA ALA A 87 -38.38 -40.02 -7.61
C ALA A 87 -37.11 -40.00 -6.73
N MET A 88 -36.92 -41.03 -5.89
CA MET A 88 -35.72 -41.18 -5.06
C MET A 88 -34.43 -41.33 -5.89
N ARG A 89 -34.51 -41.93 -7.07
CA ARG A 89 -33.37 -42.05 -7.99
C ARG A 89 -32.99 -40.69 -8.60
N VAL A 90 -33.99 -39.91 -9.04
CA VAL A 90 -33.80 -38.56 -9.59
C VAL A 90 -33.24 -37.61 -8.52
N GLU A 91 -33.79 -37.63 -7.31
CA GLU A 91 -33.33 -36.83 -6.18
C GLU A 91 -31.87 -37.15 -5.81
N ARG A 92 -31.50 -38.45 -5.77
CA ARG A 92 -30.11 -38.87 -5.54
C ARG A 92 -29.15 -38.39 -6.64
N LEU A 93 -29.61 -38.34 -7.89
CA LEU A 93 -28.80 -37.83 -9.01
C LEU A 93 -28.64 -36.31 -8.95
N LEU A 94 -29.71 -35.57 -8.62
CA LEU A 94 -29.68 -34.12 -8.41
C LEU A 94 -28.75 -33.73 -7.26
N ARG A 95 -28.83 -34.40 -6.11
CA ARG A 95 -27.92 -34.16 -4.99
C ARG A 95 -26.45 -34.41 -5.36
N LYS A 96 -26.15 -35.48 -6.10
CA LYS A 96 -24.78 -35.74 -6.60
C LYS A 96 -24.31 -34.66 -7.58
N MET A 97 -25.22 -34.12 -8.39
CA MET A 97 -24.94 -33.00 -9.30
C MET A 97 -24.63 -31.71 -8.55
N GLU A 98 -25.45 -31.37 -7.55
CA GLU A 98 -25.23 -30.21 -6.67
C GLU A 98 -23.92 -30.32 -5.89
N GLU A 99 -23.60 -31.50 -5.35
CA GLU A 99 -22.33 -31.74 -4.65
C GLU A 99 -21.11 -31.54 -5.58
N ARG A 100 -21.20 -31.98 -6.85
CA ARG A 100 -20.15 -31.73 -7.85
C ARG A 100 -20.06 -30.26 -8.25
N ALA A 101 -21.20 -29.59 -8.44
CA ALA A 101 -21.26 -28.15 -8.74
C ALA A 101 -20.62 -27.32 -7.62
N LYS A 102 -20.94 -27.62 -6.36
CA LYS A 102 -20.34 -26.96 -5.18
C LYS A 102 -18.83 -27.19 -5.10
N ARG A 103 -18.34 -28.40 -5.40
CA ARG A 103 -16.90 -28.68 -5.47
C ARG A 103 -16.20 -27.90 -6.58
N ARG A 104 -16.83 -27.73 -7.75
CA ARG A 104 -16.29 -26.87 -8.82
C ARG A 104 -16.23 -25.42 -8.41
N GLN A 105 -17.29 -24.91 -7.78
CA GLN A 105 -17.33 -23.54 -7.30
C GLN A 105 -16.20 -23.27 -6.31
N LYS A 106 -16.00 -24.17 -5.33
CA LYS A 106 -14.86 -24.09 -4.41
C LYS A 106 -13.52 -24.07 -5.13
N ARG A 107 -13.30 -24.97 -6.09
CA ARG A 107 -12.07 -24.97 -6.92
C ARG A 107 -11.90 -23.67 -7.72
N LYS A 108 -12.98 -23.10 -8.22
CA LYS A 108 -12.95 -21.82 -8.94
C LYS A 108 -12.58 -20.67 -8.00
N GLU A 109 -13.13 -20.64 -6.79
CA GLU A 109 -12.80 -19.67 -5.74
C GLU A 109 -11.34 -19.81 -5.28
N GLU A 110 -10.86 -21.04 -5.09
CA GLU A 110 -9.45 -21.33 -4.79
C GLU A 110 -8.54 -20.85 -5.93
N TRP A 111 -8.91 -21.13 -7.18
CA TRP A 111 -8.17 -20.68 -8.36
C TRP A 111 -8.15 -19.15 -8.48
N THR A 112 -9.27 -18.47 -8.27
CA THR A 112 -9.32 -17.00 -8.28
C THR A 112 -8.48 -16.41 -7.16
N THR A 113 -8.52 -17.00 -5.97
CA THR A 113 -7.71 -16.57 -4.82
C THR A 113 -6.21 -16.74 -5.11
N LEU A 114 -5.82 -17.83 -5.79
CA LEU A 114 -4.42 -18.03 -6.21
C LEU A 114 -4.01 -17.05 -7.32
N TYR A 115 -4.88 -16.80 -8.30
CA TYR A 115 -4.59 -15.89 -9.40
C TYR A 115 -4.45 -14.44 -8.92
N GLN A 116 -5.26 -14.02 -7.94
CA GLN A 116 -5.14 -12.71 -7.29
C GLN A 116 -3.80 -12.51 -6.56
N LYS A 117 -3.15 -13.59 -6.10
CA LYS A 117 -1.81 -13.50 -5.48
C LYS A 117 -0.68 -13.30 -6.49
N LYS A 118 -0.96 -13.39 -7.80
CA LYS A 118 0.03 -13.15 -8.84
C LYS A 118 0.39 -11.66 -8.85
N LYS A 119 1.66 -11.36 -8.58
CA LYS A 119 2.18 -9.98 -8.64
C LYS A 119 2.15 -9.47 -10.09
N PRO A 120 1.83 -8.18 -10.31
CA PRO A 120 1.81 -7.57 -11.64
C PRO A 120 3.22 -7.50 -12.26
N GLU A 121 3.26 -7.35 -13.59
CA GLU A 121 4.50 -7.19 -14.34
C GLU A 121 5.14 -5.84 -13.97
N GLY A 122 6.41 -5.85 -13.54
CA GLY A 122 7.10 -4.66 -13.01
C GLY A 122 6.95 -4.41 -11.50
N TYR A 123 6.41 -5.36 -10.72
CA TYR A 123 6.36 -5.25 -9.26
C TYR A 123 7.77 -5.16 -8.65
N GLU A 124 8.04 -4.03 -7.98
CA GLU A 124 9.21 -3.86 -7.11
C GLU A 124 8.85 -4.23 -5.67
N ASP A 125 9.71 -4.97 -4.97
CA ASP A 125 9.47 -5.28 -3.56
C ASP A 125 9.68 -4.02 -2.70
N PRO A 126 8.66 -3.55 -1.96
CA PRO A 126 8.78 -2.32 -1.16
C PRO A 126 9.91 -2.40 -0.13
N VAL A 127 10.21 -3.60 0.38
CA VAL A 127 11.33 -3.81 1.30
C VAL A 127 12.67 -3.59 0.61
N GLU A 128 12.79 -4.01 -0.66
CA GLU A 128 14.01 -3.79 -1.44
C GLU A 128 14.18 -2.33 -1.82
N VAL A 129 13.10 -1.65 -2.22
CA VAL A 129 13.12 -0.21 -2.52
C VAL A 129 13.54 0.59 -1.29
N GLU A 130 12.99 0.27 -0.13
CA GLU A 130 13.34 0.94 1.13
C GLU A 130 14.78 0.64 1.55
N ASN A 131 15.24 -0.61 1.42
CA ASN A 131 16.63 -0.97 1.68
C ASN A 131 17.60 -0.20 0.77
N ILE A 132 17.25 -0.01 -0.51
CA ILE A 132 18.05 0.79 -1.46
C ILE A 132 18.06 2.26 -1.05
N ARG A 133 16.91 2.82 -0.64
CA ARG A 133 16.83 4.21 -0.14
C ARG A 133 17.70 4.38 1.11
N TYR A 134 17.51 3.53 2.11
CA TYR A 134 18.30 3.52 3.34
C TYR A 134 19.80 3.40 3.07
N ALA A 135 20.20 2.53 2.12
CA ALA A 135 21.60 2.36 1.74
C ALA A 135 22.18 3.60 1.05
N LYS A 136 21.40 4.28 0.20
CA LYS A 136 21.79 5.55 -0.45
C LYS A 136 22.01 6.65 0.59
N ASP A 137 21.10 6.77 1.56
CA ASP A 137 21.15 7.83 2.57
C ASP A 137 22.24 7.57 3.61
N ASN A 138 22.48 6.30 3.97
CA ASN A 138 23.47 5.89 4.97
C ASN A 138 24.77 5.35 4.36
N MET A 139 25.11 5.76 3.14
CA MET A 139 26.34 5.29 2.48
C MET A 139 27.60 5.72 3.25
N GLY A 140 27.51 6.71 4.13
CA GLY A 140 28.63 7.20 4.95
C GLY A 140 29.67 7.96 4.13
N ASN A 141 29.25 8.48 2.97
CA ASN A 141 30.06 9.33 2.12
C ASN A 141 30.05 10.78 2.63
N TYR A 142 31.16 11.49 2.40
CA TYR A 142 31.28 12.90 2.75
C TYR A 142 31.12 13.74 1.49
N PHE A 143 29.94 14.33 1.31
CA PHE A 143 29.67 15.22 0.19
C PHE A 143 30.35 16.57 0.39
N LEU A 144 31.19 16.97 -0.57
CA LEU A 144 31.80 18.29 -0.55
C LEU A 144 30.78 19.33 -1.04
N LYS A 145 30.58 20.40 -0.27
CA LYS A 145 29.60 21.45 -0.61
C LYS A 145 29.93 22.23 -1.89
N THR A 146 31.14 22.07 -2.42
CA THR A 146 31.61 22.66 -3.68
C THR A 146 31.40 21.75 -4.89
N ALA A 147 31.02 20.47 -4.69
CA ALA A 147 30.77 19.55 -5.79
C ALA A 147 29.55 19.97 -6.63
N SER A 148 29.59 19.76 -7.95
CA SER A 148 28.49 20.09 -8.88
C SER A 148 27.20 19.34 -8.59
N ASP A 149 27.33 18.14 -8.03
CA ASP A 149 26.25 17.17 -7.84
C ASP A 149 25.67 17.24 -6.41
N TYR A 150 26.20 18.12 -5.56
CA TYR A 150 25.72 18.27 -4.20
C TYR A 150 24.40 19.04 -4.18
N VAL A 151 23.34 18.36 -3.76
CA VAL A 151 22.04 18.95 -3.47
C VAL A 151 21.88 19.04 -1.95
N VAL A 152 21.57 20.23 -1.44
CA VAL A 152 21.40 20.45 0.00
C VAL A 152 20.11 19.77 0.46
N PRO A 153 20.18 18.79 1.40
CA PRO A 153 18.99 18.17 1.96
C PRO A 153 18.06 19.21 2.57
N VAL A 154 16.74 19.02 2.45
CA VAL A 154 15.71 19.99 2.90
C VAL A 154 15.94 20.39 4.36
N GLU A 155 16.26 19.43 5.22
CA GLU A 155 16.54 19.66 6.65
C GLU A 155 17.77 20.52 6.90
N GLN A 156 18.73 20.54 5.99
CA GLN A 156 19.98 21.29 6.13
C GLN A 156 19.96 22.64 5.40
N ARG A 157 18.90 22.94 4.64
CA ARG A 157 18.73 24.23 3.95
C ARG A 157 18.74 25.37 4.97
N LEU A 158 19.60 26.34 4.74
CA LEU A 158 19.62 27.57 5.52
C LEU A 158 18.43 28.42 5.04
N THR A 159 17.55 28.80 5.97
CA THR A 159 16.48 29.80 5.76
C THR A 159 16.81 31.05 6.55
N VAL A 160 16.18 32.18 6.23
CA VAL A 160 16.42 33.43 6.97
C VAL A 160 16.10 33.24 8.46
N LEU A 161 15.02 32.51 8.77
CA LEU A 161 14.65 32.17 10.15
C LEU A 161 15.74 31.34 10.86
N ARG A 162 16.32 30.35 10.19
CA ARG A 162 17.41 29.54 10.77
C ARG A 162 18.70 30.33 10.94
N ALA A 163 19.00 31.25 10.02
CA ALA A 163 20.16 32.14 10.14
C ALA A 163 20.00 33.12 11.32
N LEU A 164 18.81 33.74 11.45
CA LEU A 164 18.47 34.60 12.60
C LEU A 164 18.59 33.84 13.92
N ASP A 165 18.04 32.63 14.01
CA ASP A 165 18.13 31.79 15.21
C ASP A 165 19.59 31.54 15.64
N ARG A 166 20.47 31.25 14.67
CA ARG A 166 21.90 31.03 14.95
C ARG A 166 22.55 32.29 15.51
N ILE A 167 22.26 33.46 14.95
CA ILE A 167 22.77 34.75 15.44
C ILE A 167 22.27 35.01 16.86
N MET A 168 20.99 34.80 17.13
CA MET A 168 20.40 35.05 18.44
C MET A 168 21.02 34.14 19.51
N LYS A 169 21.08 32.83 19.23
CA LYS A 169 21.71 31.87 20.13
C LYS A 169 23.17 32.20 20.41
N LEU A 170 23.93 32.60 19.38
CA LEU A 170 25.33 32.97 19.53
C LEU A 170 25.49 34.27 20.36
N ARG A 171 24.65 35.28 20.13
CA ARG A 171 24.65 36.53 20.92
C ARG A 171 24.30 36.27 22.38
N LEU A 172 23.26 35.50 22.65
CA LEU A 172 22.87 35.12 24.00
C LEU A 172 23.97 34.30 24.70
N ALA A 173 24.57 33.34 23.99
CA ALA A 173 25.70 32.57 24.51
C ALA A 173 26.90 33.46 24.83
N THR A 174 27.22 34.43 23.97
CA THR A 174 28.31 35.39 24.19
C THR A 174 28.04 36.30 25.39
N TYR A 175 26.81 36.80 25.52
CA TYR A 175 26.38 37.62 26.65
C TYR A 175 26.47 36.85 27.98
N THR A 176 25.87 35.66 28.05
CA THR A 176 25.91 34.80 29.24
C THR A 176 27.33 34.38 29.59
N TYR A 177 28.18 34.16 28.59
CA TYR A 177 29.59 33.84 28.78
C TYR A 177 30.38 34.99 29.42
N LYS A 178 30.17 36.22 28.95
CA LYS A 178 30.76 37.44 29.53
C LYS A 178 30.25 37.68 30.96
N MET A 179 28.93 37.57 31.16
CA MET A 179 28.29 37.74 32.49
C MET A 179 28.77 36.74 33.53
N LYS A 180 28.91 35.46 33.17
CA LYS A 180 29.45 34.43 34.08
C LYS A 180 30.89 34.74 34.53
N PHE A 181 31.71 35.29 33.62
CA PHE A 181 33.07 35.72 33.98
C PHE A 181 33.03 36.94 34.89
N ASN A 182 32.23 37.94 34.54
CA ASN A 182 32.11 39.15 35.35
C ASN A 182 31.64 38.85 36.77
N LYS A 183 30.67 37.94 36.93
CA LYS A 183 30.22 37.48 38.25
C LYS A 183 31.38 36.95 39.09
N ARG A 184 32.26 36.11 38.52
CA ARG A 184 33.44 35.59 39.24
C ARG A 184 34.40 36.69 39.69
N VAL A 185 34.59 37.72 38.88
CA VAL A 185 35.44 38.86 39.24
C VAL A 185 34.78 39.68 40.36
N LEU A 186 33.46 39.89 40.31
CA LEU A 186 32.72 40.56 41.38
C LEU A 186 32.75 39.77 42.70
N ASP A 187 32.58 38.44 42.62
CA ASP A 187 32.72 37.55 43.78
C ASP A 187 34.14 37.65 44.37
N LEU A 188 35.17 37.81 43.53
CA LEU A 188 36.55 38.02 43.97
C LEU A 188 36.75 39.38 44.66
N ILE A 189 36.08 40.44 44.20
CA ILE A 189 36.09 41.76 44.88
C ILE A 189 35.48 41.63 46.27
N GLN A 190 34.32 40.98 46.36
CA GLN A 190 33.66 40.74 47.65
C GLN A 190 34.56 39.91 48.57
N ARG A 191 35.19 38.86 48.04
CA ARG A 191 36.15 38.06 48.79
C ARG A 191 37.36 38.88 49.24
N LYS A 192 37.89 39.78 48.40
CA LYS A 192 38.99 40.68 48.79
C LYS A 192 38.58 41.57 49.97
N ARG A 193 37.37 42.11 49.96
CA ARG A 193 36.82 42.92 51.08
C ARG A 193 36.76 42.10 52.36
N THR A 194 36.16 40.90 52.33
CA THR A 194 36.06 40.04 53.51
C THR A 194 37.43 39.57 54.03
N LEU A 195 38.37 39.25 53.11
CA LEU A 195 39.73 38.86 53.50
C LEU A 195 40.49 40.04 54.09
N THR A 196 40.26 41.27 53.60
CA THR A 196 40.90 42.46 54.17
C THR A 196 40.37 42.75 55.57
N GLU A 197 39.06 42.57 55.82
CA GLU A 197 38.49 42.63 57.17
C GLU A 197 39.11 41.59 58.12
N GLN A 198 39.28 40.35 57.64
CA GLN A 198 39.94 39.28 58.40
C GLN A 198 41.41 39.60 58.69
N ILE A 199 42.17 40.04 57.68
CA ILE A 199 43.57 40.47 57.83
C ILE A 199 43.66 41.62 58.84
N ASN A 200 42.77 42.61 58.76
CA ASN A 200 42.74 43.72 59.71
C ASN A 200 42.46 43.23 61.14
N SER A 201 41.55 42.28 61.32
CA SER A 201 41.27 41.69 62.65
C SER A 201 42.45 40.90 63.22
N GLU A 202 43.19 40.17 62.38
CA GLU A 202 44.40 39.44 62.79
C GLU A 202 45.58 40.38 63.07
N ILE A 203 45.69 41.47 62.31
CA ILE A 203 46.65 42.56 62.59
C ILE A 203 46.29 43.29 63.90
N GLU A 204 45.01 43.52 64.18
CA GLU A 204 44.54 44.07 65.46
C GLU A 204 44.82 43.11 66.62
N ARG A 205 44.64 41.81 66.43
CA ARG A 205 45.04 40.79 67.41
C ARG A 205 46.53 40.84 67.68
N LEU A 206 47.36 40.95 66.64
CA LEU A 206 48.81 41.14 66.74
C LEU A 206 49.15 42.48 67.42
N ARG A 207 48.30 43.50 67.27
CA ARG A 207 48.37 44.78 68.01
C ARG A 207 48.14 44.63 69.50
N ASN A 208 47.09 43.92 69.87
CA ASN A 208 46.74 43.68 71.27
C ASN A 208 47.77 42.77 71.96
N LEU A 209 48.36 41.81 71.24
CA LEU A 209 49.37 40.88 71.78
C LEU A 209 50.65 41.59 72.25
N GLY A 210 51.09 42.65 71.59
CA GLY A 210 52.33 43.32 71.97
C GLY A 210 52.20 44.69 72.63
N GLN A 211 50.99 45.21 72.87
CA GLN A 211 50.77 46.34 73.79
C GLN A 211 51.37 46.12 75.19
N ASN A 212 51.60 44.86 75.58
CA ASN A 212 52.16 44.47 76.87
C ASN A 212 53.71 44.33 76.88
N GLN A 213 54.42 44.78 75.84
CA GLN A 213 55.88 44.63 75.71
C GLN A 213 56.58 46.00 75.46
N PRO A 214 57.71 46.30 76.14
CA PRO A 214 58.57 47.42 75.76
C PRO A 214 59.23 47.10 74.40
N ASN A 215 59.38 48.10 73.51
CA ASN A 215 59.83 47.96 72.11
C ASN A 215 58.87 47.21 71.15
N TYR A 216 57.57 47.34 71.38
CA TYR A 216 56.51 46.78 70.54
C TYR A 216 56.67 47.04 69.02
N GLN A 217 57.15 48.22 68.61
CA GLN A 217 57.29 48.57 67.19
C GLN A 217 58.49 47.93 66.49
N GLU A 218 59.61 47.72 67.20
CA GLU A 218 60.82 47.10 66.63
C GLU A 218 60.74 45.56 66.60
N LEU A 219 59.98 44.97 67.54
CA LEU A 219 59.85 43.52 67.68
C LEU A 219 58.81 42.88 66.75
N PHE A 220 57.79 43.63 66.30
CA PHE A 220 56.62 43.04 65.64
C PHE A 220 56.42 43.42 64.17
N ASN A 221 57.20 44.36 63.59
CA ASN A 221 57.15 44.77 62.18
C ASN A 221 55.76 44.60 61.54
N ILE A 222 54.80 45.40 62.03
CA ILE A 222 53.38 45.27 61.65
C ILE A 222 53.26 45.54 60.14
N PRO A 223 52.78 44.56 59.34
CA PRO A 223 52.54 44.78 57.92
C PRO A 223 51.57 45.94 57.72
N LEU A 224 51.87 46.83 56.78
CA LEU A 224 51.00 47.96 56.46
C LEU A 224 49.62 47.42 56.03
N LEU A 225 48.54 47.97 56.59
CA LEU A 225 47.17 47.56 56.30
C LEU A 225 46.95 47.57 54.78
N PRO A 226 46.51 46.45 54.17
CA PRO A 226 46.15 46.45 52.77
C PRO A 226 44.99 47.43 52.54
N SER A 227 45.25 48.53 51.83
CA SER A 227 44.22 49.51 51.52
C SER A 227 43.23 48.92 50.50
N VAL A 228 41.94 48.91 50.85
CA VAL A 228 40.84 48.47 49.96
C VAL A 228 40.56 49.57 48.93
N GLN A 229 41.47 49.77 47.97
CA GLN A 229 41.27 50.74 46.89
C GLN A 229 40.47 50.17 45.69
N ASP A 230 40.02 48.91 45.76
CA ASP A 230 39.41 48.23 44.62
C ASP A 230 37.87 48.30 44.66
N GLY A 231 37.28 49.12 43.77
CA GLY A 231 35.82 49.22 43.57
C GLY A 231 35.39 50.41 42.70
N GLN A 232 34.18 50.36 42.13
CA GLN A 232 33.59 51.45 41.34
C GLN A 232 33.34 52.74 42.14
N GLU A 233 33.24 52.62 43.47
CA GLU A 233 32.84 53.68 44.40
C GLU A 233 33.81 54.87 44.43
N ASN A 234 35.06 54.69 43.99
CA ASN A 234 36.09 55.73 44.00
C ASN A 234 36.29 56.45 42.65
N ARG A 235 35.67 56.00 41.54
CA ARG A 235 35.79 56.67 40.22
C ARG A 235 35.28 58.11 40.20
N PHE A 236 34.37 58.44 41.12
CA PHE A 236 33.77 59.77 41.29
C PHE A 236 34.23 60.46 42.57
N GLN A 237 35.11 59.83 43.37
CA GLN A 237 35.72 60.44 44.54
C GLN A 237 37.09 60.96 44.13
N PHE A 238 37.13 62.23 43.72
CA PHE A 238 38.39 62.91 43.48
C PHE A 238 38.85 63.57 44.77
N THR A 239 40.06 63.27 45.20
CA THR A 239 40.68 64.03 46.29
C THR A 239 40.93 65.47 45.82
N ARG A 240 40.89 66.43 46.75
CA ARG A 240 41.14 67.85 46.43
C ARG A 240 42.49 68.05 45.74
N GLU A 241 43.47 67.21 46.09
CA GLU A 241 44.82 67.17 45.52
C GLU A 241 44.81 66.71 44.05
N GLU A 242 44.04 65.69 43.69
CA GLU A 242 43.91 65.23 42.29
C GLU A 242 43.19 66.26 41.41
N ILE A 243 42.17 66.94 41.95
CA ILE A 243 41.50 68.05 41.24
C ILE A 243 42.48 69.21 41.01
N GLN A 244 43.38 69.45 41.96
CA GLN A 244 44.37 70.53 41.92
C GLN A 244 45.51 70.19 40.94
N ALA A 245 46.00 68.96 40.96
CA ALA A 245 46.96 68.44 39.99
C ALA A 245 46.38 68.44 38.55
N PHE A 246 45.10 68.09 38.38
CA PHE A 246 44.41 68.22 37.09
C PHE A 246 44.27 69.68 36.67
N ARG A 247 43.99 70.59 37.62
CA ARG A 247 43.91 72.04 37.36
C ARG A 247 45.25 72.60 36.91
N GLU A 248 46.33 72.18 37.57
CA GLU A 248 47.71 72.54 37.23
C GLU A 248 48.14 71.94 35.88
N GLU A 249 47.78 70.68 35.58
CA GLU A 249 48.03 70.07 34.25
C GLU A 249 47.25 70.79 33.14
N HIS A 250 46.01 71.21 33.43
CA HIS A 250 45.16 71.94 32.50
C HIS A 250 45.62 73.40 32.31
N GLU A 251 46.15 74.04 33.35
CA GLU A 251 46.80 75.35 33.29
C GLU A 251 48.15 75.30 32.56
N GLN A 252 48.93 74.23 32.75
CA GLN A 252 50.17 74.01 31.99
C GLN A 252 49.88 73.75 30.51
N ARG A 253 48.85 72.97 30.17
CA ARG A 253 48.41 72.76 28.77
C ARG A 253 47.83 74.02 28.13
N ASN A 254 47.13 74.86 28.89
CA ASN A 254 46.57 76.12 28.38
C ASN A 254 47.58 77.27 28.39
N GLY A 255 48.66 77.17 29.18
CA GLY A 255 49.76 78.13 29.21
C GLY A 255 50.56 78.19 27.90
N ASP A 256 50.46 77.15 27.07
CA ASP A 256 51.16 77.03 25.78
C ASP A 256 50.35 77.59 24.57
N LEU A 257 49.19 78.22 24.81
CA LEU A 257 48.30 78.78 23.78
C LEU A 257 48.08 80.30 23.89
N THR A 258 49.09 81.05 24.32
CA THR A 258 49.08 82.53 24.21
C THR A 258 49.83 83.01 22.96
N LYS A 259 49.20 82.85 21.80
CA LYS A 259 49.35 83.78 20.68
C LYS A 259 47.93 84.18 20.23
N PRO A 260 47.60 85.47 20.21
CA PRO A 260 46.27 85.92 19.78
C PRO A 260 46.26 85.97 18.26
N ASP A 261 45.30 85.28 17.63
CA ASP A 261 44.78 85.71 16.35
C ASP A 261 43.26 85.84 16.49
N GLU A 262 42.81 87.07 16.29
CA GLU A 262 41.42 87.48 16.18
C GLU A 262 40.81 86.83 14.93
N ASP A 263 39.78 86.01 15.10
CA ASP A 263 38.51 86.30 14.45
C ASP A 263 37.38 85.46 15.05
N SER A 264 36.40 86.18 15.56
CA SER A 264 35.21 85.63 16.18
C SER A 264 34.08 85.49 15.16
N SER A 265 33.13 84.62 15.50
CA SER A 265 31.74 84.56 15.01
C SER A 265 31.42 83.63 13.82
N LYS A 266 31.04 82.39 14.16
CA LYS A 266 29.72 81.80 13.83
C LYS A 266 29.46 80.53 14.64
N ILE A 267 28.63 80.69 15.67
CA ILE A 267 28.00 79.64 16.46
C ILE A 267 26.71 79.23 15.72
N ASN A 268 26.60 77.99 15.22
CA ASN A 268 25.68 77.00 15.79
C ASN A 268 25.61 75.65 15.04
N THR A 269 25.60 74.59 15.86
CA THR A 269 25.12 73.21 15.61
C THR A 269 26.08 72.23 14.93
N ARG A 270 27.16 71.88 15.65
CA ARG A 270 27.89 70.62 15.43
C ARG A 270 27.51 69.60 16.51
N GLN A 271 26.84 68.54 16.07
CA GLN A 271 26.72 67.29 16.79
C GLN A 271 28.12 66.81 17.23
N SER A 272 28.25 66.54 18.52
CA SER A 272 29.46 66.05 19.18
C SER A 272 29.82 64.64 18.71
N SER A 273 30.50 64.57 17.57
CA SER A 273 31.26 63.39 17.17
C SER A 273 32.56 63.38 17.98
N ILE A 274 32.54 62.76 19.16
CA ILE A 274 33.76 62.44 19.90
C ILE A 274 34.51 61.36 19.10
N LYS A 275 35.30 61.79 18.11
CA LYS A 275 36.40 61.00 17.58
C LYS A 275 37.52 61.07 18.62
N ARG A 276 37.51 60.14 19.58
CA ARG A 276 38.78 59.75 20.20
C ARG A 276 39.56 58.97 19.14
N PRO A 277 40.78 59.36 18.79
CA PRO A 277 41.66 58.46 18.06
C PRO A 277 41.87 57.25 18.98
N ILE A 278 41.37 56.10 18.57
CA ILE A 278 41.78 54.82 19.14
C ILE A 278 43.22 54.65 18.66
N ASP A 279 44.15 55.06 19.51
CA ASP A 279 45.55 54.78 19.33
C ASP A 279 45.73 53.27 19.58
N LEU A 280 45.52 52.48 18.53
CA LEU A 280 45.86 51.06 18.45
C LEU A 280 47.38 50.92 18.30
N ARG A 281 48.13 51.49 19.25
CA ARG A 281 49.54 51.18 19.46
C ARG A 281 49.67 50.49 20.79
N TRP A 282 49.53 49.17 20.74
CA TRP A 282 50.09 48.27 21.72
C TRP A 282 51.61 48.46 21.66
N SER A 283 52.13 49.40 22.44
CA SER A 283 53.56 49.49 22.71
C SER A 283 53.93 48.26 23.52
N VAL A 284 54.25 47.18 22.82
CA VAL A 284 54.98 46.06 23.43
C VAL A 284 56.37 46.57 23.69
N ASN A 285 56.54 47.11 24.89
CA ASN A 285 57.85 47.25 25.49
C ASN A 285 58.25 45.86 25.95
N LEU A 286 58.73 45.05 25.00
CA LEU A 286 59.53 43.87 25.29
C LEU A 286 60.83 44.40 25.92
N LYS A 287 60.85 44.57 27.25
CA LYS A 287 62.14 44.52 27.95
C LYS A 287 62.61 43.07 27.85
N GLU A 288 63.81 42.93 27.30
CA GLU A 288 64.51 41.69 27.02
C GLU A 288 64.42 40.66 28.15
N PRO A 289 64.39 39.36 27.82
CA PRO A 289 64.58 38.32 28.82
C PRO A 289 66.03 38.38 29.29
N LEU A 290 66.26 38.83 30.53
CA LEU A 290 67.53 38.55 31.19
C LEU A 290 67.65 37.03 31.32
N GLN A 291 68.53 36.51 30.48
CA GLN A 291 68.85 35.10 30.28
C GLN A 291 69.04 34.39 31.62
N SER A 292 68.17 33.42 31.90
CA SER A 292 68.44 32.37 32.87
C SER A 292 69.47 31.41 32.27
N ASN A 293 70.75 31.68 32.47
CA ASN A 293 71.79 30.65 32.36
C ASN A 293 71.79 29.83 33.66
N ILE A 294 71.18 28.65 33.59
CA ILE A 294 71.36 27.59 34.58
C ILE A 294 72.64 26.81 34.22
N LEU A 295 73.44 26.48 35.25
CA LEU A 295 74.49 25.45 35.31
C LEU A 295 75.86 25.74 34.64
N ASN A 296 76.85 26.10 35.47
CA ASN A 296 77.97 25.23 35.86
C ASN A 296 79.14 26.06 36.38
N LYS A 297 79.44 25.99 37.68
CA LYS A 297 80.81 25.77 38.20
C LYS A 297 80.81 25.61 39.72
N ASN A 298 81.08 24.37 40.11
CA ASN A 298 82.06 23.95 41.10
C ASN A 298 81.94 24.48 42.54
N LEU A 299 81.53 23.54 43.38
CA LEU A 299 82.26 23.10 44.59
C LEU A 299 83.73 23.57 44.61
N SER A 300 84.04 24.57 45.44
CA SER A 300 85.37 24.78 46.00
C SER A 300 85.22 25.44 47.37
N ASN A 301 85.78 24.79 48.38
CA ASN A 301 86.02 25.36 49.70
C ASN A 301 86.98 26.55 49.60
N GLU A 302 86.78 27.61 50.39
CA GLU A 302 87.73 28.14 51.38
C GLU A 302 87.37 29.57 51.85
N THR A 303 87.07 29.64 53.16
CA THR A 303 87.40 30.66 54.19
C THR A 303 87.78 32.10 53.82
N THR A 304 87.14 33.06 54.53
CA THR A 304 87.68 34.16 55.38
C THR A 304 86.65 35.31 55.40
N ASN A 305 85.89 35.51 56.49
CA ASN A 305 86.18 36.22 57.75
C ASN A 305 85.62 37.66 57.78
N ASP A 306 84.93 37.92 58.90
CA ASP A 306 84.67 39.21 59.58
C ASP A 306 83.49 40.05 59.03
N ASN A 307 82.45 40.43 59.79
CA ASN A 307 82.27 40.50 61.23
C ASN A 307 80.78 40.47 61.67
N THR A 308 80.56 39.73 62.77
CA THR A 308 79.48 39.71 63.78
C THR A 308 78.91 41.08 64.23
N PRO A 309 77.73 41.14 64.93
CA PRO A 309 77.29 40.26 66.05
C PRO A 309 75.84 39.70 65.92
N ILE A 310 75.43 38.51 66.38
CA ILE A 310 75.83 37.62 67.50
C ILE A 310 76.30 38.40 68.73
N ASN A 311 75.36 39.04 69.45
CA ASN A 311 75.54 39.27 70.90
C ASN A 311 74.29 39.72 71.69
N ILE A 312 73.10 39.16 71.43
CA ILE A 312 72.00 39.19 72.41
C ILE A 312 71.34 37.81 72.36
N LEU A 313 71.08 37.19 73.53
CA LEU A 313 70.50 35.85 73.77
C LEU A 313 71.47 34.70 74.06
N ARG A 314 72.71 34.99 74.49
CA ARG A 314 73.53 34.00 75.24
C ARG A 314 73.88 34.52 76.64
N GLU A 315 72.86 34.75 77.46
CA GLU A 315 72.98 34.72 78.92
C GLU A 315 71.76 34.01 79.51
N VAL A 316 71.86 32.67 79.61
CA VAL A 316 71.05 31.91 80.57
C VAL A 316 71.81 31.93 81.89
N LYS A 317 71.44 32.85 82.79
CA LYS A 317 71.75 32.75 84.23
C LYS A 317 70.63 33.40 85.05
N ASN A 318 69.61 32.60 85.36
CA ASN A 318 68.95 32.48 86.67
C ASN A 318 67.65 31.67 86.52
N PRO A 319 67.40 30.60 87.30
CA PRO A 319 66.21 29.76 87.16
C PRO A 319 64.89 30.46 87.57
N GLU A 320 64.94 31.69 88.08
CA GLU A 320 63.74 32.48 88.38
C GLU A 320 63.21 33.29 87.17
N ASN A 321 63.98 33.42 86.08
CA ASN A 321 63.58 34.11 84.84
C ASN A 321 63.07 33.18 83.71
N SER A 322 63.10 31.86 83.90
CA SER A 322 62.66 30.87 82.89
C SER A 322 61.19 31.06 82.47
N ASN A 323 60.34 31.54 83.39
CA ASN A 323 58.93 31.84 83.10
C ASN A 323 58.75 33.09 82.21
N SER A 324 59.69 34.04 82.24
CA SER A 324 59.64 35.25 81.40
C SER A 324 60.14 34.94 80.00
N ASP A 325 61.24 34.19 79.87
CA ASP A 325 61.79 33.78 78.58
C ASP A 325 60.83 32.84 77.84
N THR A 326 60.26 31.84 78.51
CA THR A 326 59.25 30.94 77.91
C THR A 326 57.99 31.69 77.47
N PHE A 327 57.59 32.75 78.18
CA PHE A 327 56.49 33.62 77.79
C PHE A 327 56.81 34.43 76.52
N THR A 328 58.02 34.97 76.42
CA THR A 328 58.46 35.69 75.19
C THR A 328 58.54 34.76 73.97
N TYR A 329 59.08 33.55 74.10
CA TYR A 329 59.09 32.56 73.02
C TYR A 329 57.67 32.18 72.55
N ARG A 330 56.71 32.08 73.48
CA ARG A 330 55.31 31.81 73.14
C ARG A 330 54.66 32.96 72.37
N LEU A 331 54.98 34.21 72.72
CA LEU A 331 54.52 35.39 71.99
C LEU A 331 55.12 35.49 70.58
N PHE A 332 56.41 35.17 70.41
CA PHE A 332 57.03 35.11 69.07
C PHE A 332 56.41 34.03 68.20
N PHE A 333 56.16 32.84 68.77
CA PHE A 333 55.48 31.77 68.06
C PHE A 333 54.05 32.16 67.64
N GLU A 334 53.30 32.85 68.51
CA GLU A 334 51.95 33.32 68.18
C GLU A 334 51.97 34.44 67.13
N ARG A 335 52.96 35.35 67.17
CA ARG A 335 53.21 36.34 66.12
C ARG A 335 53.48 35.67 64.78
N ASP A 336 54.45 34.76 64.74
CA ASP A 336 54.87 34.11 63.50
C ASP A 336 53.73 33.29 62.90
N ARG A 337 52.92 32.63 63.74
CA ARG A 337 51.69 31.95 63.31
C ARG A 337 50.64 32.91 62.71
N ILE A 338 50.45 34.09 63.29
CA ILE A 338 49.50 35.09 62.75
C ILE A 338 50.02 35.65 61.41
N LEU A 339 51.31 35.96 61.33
CA LEU A 339 51.93 36.45 60.09
C LEU A 339 51.91 35.39 58.98
N GLU A 340 52.19 34.13 59.30
CA GLU A 340 52.11 33.01 58.36
C GLU A 340 50.67 32.83 57.85
N ASN A 341 49.67 32.93 58.73
CA ASN A 341 48.26 32.87 58.34
C ASN A 341 47.85 34.05 57.42
N VAL A 342 48.28 35.27 57.72
CA VAL A 342 48.03 36.45 56.85
C VAL A 342 48.71 36.28 55.49
N GLN A 343 49.96 35.80 55.47
CA GLN A 343 50.68 35.52 54.22
C GLN A 343 50.01 34.40 53.40
N GLU A 344 49.49 33.35 54.04
CA GLU A 344 48.76 32.28 53.37
C GLU A 344 47.44 32.81 52.76
N ILE A 345 46.70 33.66 53.48
CA ILE A 345 45.49 34.31 52.97
C ILE A 345 45.81 35.20 51.76
N MET A 346 46.87 36.01 51.83
CA MET A 346 47.30 36.85 50.70
C MET A 346 47.72 36.00 49.50
N ARG A 347 48.52 34.96 49.72
CA ARG A 347 49.02 34.07 48.66
C ARG A 347 47.90 33.29 47.99
N THR A 348 46.93 32.79 48.75
CA THR A 348 45.77 32.06 48.18
C THR A 348 44.91 32.99 47.32
N PHE A 349 44.67 34.22 47.77
CA PHE A 349 43.96 35.21 46.98
C PHE A 349 44.72 35.61 45.71
N ASP A 350 46.03 35.86 45.81
CA ASP A 350 46.86 36.26 44.67
C ASP A 350 46.95 35.15 43.61
N ASN A 351 46.97 33.88 44.05
CA ASN A 351 46.85 32.73 43.15
C ASN A 351 45.50 32.71 42.41
N ASP A 352 44.39 33.02 43.09
CA ASP A 352 43.06 33.08 42.48
C ASP A 352 42.95 34.24 41.46
N VAL A 353 43.54 35.40 41.77
CA VAL A 353 43.65 36.54 40.83
C VAL A 353 44.47 36.13 39.60
N CYS A 354 45.62 35.49 39.80
CA CYS A 354 46.49 35.00 38.73
C CYS A 354 45.76 33.99 37.82
N LEU A 355 45.03 33.04 38.41
CA LEU A 355 44.21 32.09 37.65
C LEU A 355 43.14 32.80 36.81
N LEU A 356 42.44 33.78 37.39
CA LEU A 356 41.43 34.56 36.67
C LEU A 356 42.04 35.46 35.60
N TYR A 357 43.27 35.92 35.77
CA TYR A 357 44.02 36.66 34.74
C TYR A 357 44.25 35.81 33.50
N TYR A 358 44.82 34.61 33.66
CA TYR A 358 45.01 33.68 32.54
C TYR A 358 43.67 33.26 31.91
N LEU A 359 42.66 33.01 32.74
CA LEU A 359 41.31 32.73 32.24
C LEU A 359 40.78 33.91 31.43
N LYS A 360 40.99 35.16 31.85
CA LYS A 360 40.55 36.34 31.10
C LYS A 360 41.13 36.38 29.69
N ILE A 361 42.41 36.05 29.52
CA ILE A 361 43.05 35.99 28.19
C ILE A 361 42.31 34.99 27.29
N ILE A 362 42.11 33.77 27.78
CA ILE A 362 41.39 32.71 27.03
C ILE A 362 39.94 33.11 26.75
N LYS A 363 39.28 33.74 27.71
CA LYS A 363 37.88 34.18 27.60
C LYS A 363 37.73 35.31 26.59
N THR A 364 38.70 36.24 26.57
CA THR A 364 38.75 37.35 25.61
C THR A 364 38.96 36.83 24.19
N LEU A 365 39.89 35.90 24.00
CA LEU A 365 40.12 35.27 22.70
C LEU A 365 38.85 34.59 22.17
N ARG A 366 38.19 33.77 22.99
CA ARG A 366 36.91 33.14 22.62
C ARG A 366 35.79 34.15 22.35
N ALA A 367 35.71 35.24 23.12
CA ALA A 367 34.73 36.29 22.88
C ALA A 367 34.97 36.98 21.52
N LYS A 368 36.24 37.20 21.14
CA LYS A 368 36.58 37.72 19.82
C LYS A 368 36.29 36.72 18.71
N GLU A 369 36.54 35.44 18.91
CA GLU A 369 36.13 34.38 17.97
C GLU A 369 34.61 34.36 17.78
N THR A 370 33.82 34.48 18.84
CA THR A 370 32.35 34.56 18.74
C THR A 370 31.89 35.84 18.05
N ASP A 371 32.57 36.97 18.29
CA ASP A 371 32.26 38.23 17.62
C ASP A 371 32.53 38.12 16.10
N LEU A 372 33.67 37.53 15.71
CA LEU A 372 33.99 37.22 14.30
C LEU A 372 32.96 36.27 13.68
N ARG A 373 32.56 35.22 14.41
CA ARG A 373 31.52 34.30 13.93
C ARG A 373 30.16 34.99 13.77
N CYS A 374 29.83 35.94 14.65
CA CYS A 374 28.63 36.75 14.49
C CYS A 374 28.67 37.52 13.16
N VAL A 375 29.81 38.14 12.80
CA VAL A 375 29.98 38.83 11.51
C VAL A 375 29.73 37.86 10.34
N THR A 376 30.31 36.67 10.36
CA THR A 376 30.07 35.67 9.30
C THR A 376 28.59 35.27 9.21
N PHE A 377 27.89 35.13 10.33
CA PHE A 377 26.46 34.84 10.32
C PHE A 377 25.61 36.01 9.82
N TYR A 378 26.05 37.26 10.02
CA TYR A 378 25.38 38.42 9.43
C TYR A 378 25.56 38.46 7.91
N GLU A 379 26.74 38.16 7.41
CA GLU A 379 26.99 38.04 5.97
C GLU A 379 26.12 36.92 5.37
N GLU A 380 26.07 35.75 6.02
CA GLU A 380 25.17 34.65 5.66
C GLU A 380 23.71 35.14 5.63
N LEU A 381 23.25 35.86 6.67
CA LEU A 381 21.88 36.37 6.76
C LEU A 381 21.53 37.35 5.63
N MET A 382 22.44 38.26 5.29
CA MET A 382 22.22 39.24 4.22
C MET A 382 22.06 38.55 2.87
N LEU A 383 22.97 37.63 2.54
CA LEU A 383 22.86 36.80 1.34
C LEU A 383 21.55 36.00 1.35
N MET A 384 21.21 35.40 2.49
CA MET A 384 19.99 34.62 2.63
C MET A 384 18.72 35.41 2.33
N LYS A 385 18.62 36.67 2.77
CA LYS A 385 17.46 37.52 2.48
C LYS A 385 17.29 37.81 0.98
N GLU A 386 18.39 38.04 0.27
CA GLU A 386 18.36 38.27 -1.18
C GLU A 386 17.91 37.02 -1.94
N PHE A 387 18.44 35.86 -1.54
CA PHE A 387 18.14 34.58 -2.17
C PHE A 387 16.75 34.05 -1.83
N GLU A 388 16.24 34.24 -0.62
CA GLU A 388 14.93 33.70 -0.21
C GLU A 388 13.78 34.34 -0.98
N ARG A 389 13.85 35.64 -1.28
CA ARG A 389 12.83 36.31 -2.10
C ARG A 389 12.71 35.67 -3.49
N THR A 390 13.83 35.52 -4.17
CA THR A 390 13.90 35.00 -5.54
C THR A 390 13.66 33.49 -5.59
N GLU A 391 14.10 32.74 -4.56
CA GLU A 391 13.79 31.31 -4.40
C GLU A 391 12.30 31.09 -4.18
N ASN A 392 11.63 31.88 -3.33
CA ASN A 392 10.17 31.79 -3.14
C ASN A 392 9.40 32.09 -4.44
N GLU A 393 9.86 33.04 -5.25
CA GLU A 393 9.25 33.33 -6.56
C GLU A 393 9.39 32.13 -7.53
N LEU A 394 10.53 31.44 -7.53
CA LEU A 394 10.74 30.23 -8.33
C LEU A 394 9.97 29.02 -7.77
N GLU A 395 9.93 28.85 -6.46
CA GLU A 395 9.14 27.82 -5.78
C GLU A 395 7.65 27.97 -6.10
N ASN A 396 7.11 29.20 -6.06
CA ASN A 396 5.73 29.46 -6.42
C ASN A 396 5.45 29.09 -7.89
N LYS A 397 6.36 29.42 -8.82
CA LYS A 397 6.22 29.01 -10.23
C LYS A 397 6.20 27.49 -10.41
N VAL A 398 7.04 26.78 -9.66
CA VAL A 398 7.06 25.31 -9.64
C VAL A 398 5.76 24.75 -9.08
N VAL A 399 5.27 25.29 -7.96
CA VAL A 399 3.99 24.88 -7.36
C VAL A 399 2.83 25.13 -8.31
N ASP A 400 2.81 26.25 -9.02
CA ASP A 400 1.75 26.55 -9.99
C ASP A 400 1.84 25.66 -11.22
N ALA A 401 3.05 25.32 -11.69
CA ALA A 401 3.24 24.32 -12.76
C ALA A 401 2.80 22.91 -12.31
N GLN A 402 3.11 22.50 -11.07
CA GLN A 402 2.69 21.23 -10.50
C GLN A 402 1.16 21.14 -10.42
N LYS A 403 0.47 22.19 -9.95
CA LYS A 403 -1.00 22.23 -9.95
C LYS A 403 -1.59 22.08 -11.36
N ARG A 404 -0.95 22.68 -12.37
CA ARG A 404 -1.37 22.52 -13.77
C ARG A 404 -1.20 21.09 -14.26
N PHE A 405 -0.07 20.46 -13.92
CA PHE A 405 0.20 19.06 -14.23
C PHE A 405 -0.83 18.13 -13.56
N ASP A 406 -1.07 18.30 -12.26
CA ASP A 406 -2.04 17.49 -11.51
C ASP A 406 -3.45 17.63 -12.09
N ASN A 407 -3.88 18.86 -12.43
CA ASN A 407 -5.17 19.12 -13.09
C ASN A 407 -5.28 18.49 -14.48
N GLU A 408 -4.18 18.35 -15.21
CA GLU A 408 -4.19 17.70 -16.52
C GLU A 408 -4.21 16.17 -16.36
N GLN A 409 -3.50 15.65 -15.36
CA GLN A 409 -3.50 14.24 -15.02
C GLN A 409 -4.88 13.75 -14.54
N THR A 410 -5.63 14.58 -13.80
CA THR A 410 -7.02 14.27 -13.44
C THR A 410 -7.92 14.22 -14.67
N LYS A 411 -7.78 15.15 -15.63
CA LYS A 411 -8.53 15.09 -16.91
C LYS A 411 -8.21 13.82 -17.69
N ILE A 412 -6.94 13.41 -17.75
CA ILE A 412 -6.54 12.14 -18.40
C ILE A 412 -7.24 10.95 -17.73
N SER A 413 -7.28 10.92 -16.39
CA SER A 413 -7.99 9.89 -15.63
C SER A 413 -9.50 9.89 -15.93
N GLU A 414 -10.12 11.07 -15.99
CA GLU A 414 -11.54 11.21 -16.35
C GLU A 414 -11.84 10.74 -17.78
N PHE A 415 -10.97 11.06 -18.75
CA PHE A 415 -11.12 10.59 -20.13
C PHE A 415 -10.93 9.08 -20.24
N ASN A 416 -9.96 8.50 -19.54
CA ASN A 416 -9.80 7.04 -19.46
C ASN A 416 -11.05 6.38 -18.86
N GLY A 417 -11.61 6.94 -17.79
CA GLY A 417 -12.86 6.46 -17.19
C GLY A 417 -14.05 6.53 -18.16
N LYS A 418 -14.16 7.60 -18.97
CA LYS A 418 -15.18 7.72 -20.02
C LYS A 418 -14.98 6.69 -21.14
N ILE A 419 -13.74 6.44 -21.56
CA ILE A 419 -13.42 5.42 -22.56
C ILE A 419 -13.80 4.03 -22.06
N ASP A 420 -13.48 3.70 -20.81
CA ASP A 420 -13.84 2.40 -20.25
C ASP A 420 -15.35 2.22 -20.08
N ALA A 421 -16.08 3.29 -19.72
CA ALA A 421 -17.54 3.28 -19.70
C ALA A 421 -18.12 3.02 -21.11
N LYS A 422 -17.61 3.70 -22.14
CA LYS A 422 -18.05 3.49 -23.53
C LYS A 422 -17.68 2.12 -24.09
N LYS A 423 -16.51 1.58 -23.76
CA LYS A 423 -16.15 0.19 -24.09
C LYS A 423 -17.14 -0.80 -23.47
N LYS A 424 -17.53 -0.60 -22.21
CA LYS A 424 -18.53 -1.42 -21.54
C LYS A 424 -19.91 -1.30 -22.19
N ASP A 425 -20.30 -0.11 -22.64
CA ASP A 425 -21.55 0.09 -23.38
C ASP A 425 -21.53 -0.66 -24.72
N ILE A 426 -20.41 -0.62 -25.45
CA ILE A 426 -20.19 -1.39 -26.69
C ILE A 426 -20.28 -2.89 -26.42
N GLU A 427 -19.61 -3.40 -25.38
CA GLU A 427 -19.72 -4.81 -24.98
C GLU A 427 -21.17 -5.20 -24.68
N GLY A 428 -21.93 -4.34 -24.00
CA GLY A 428 -23.35 -4.55 -23.73
C GLY A 428 -24.23 -4.54 -24.99
N LEU A 429 -23.90 -3.73 -26.00
CA LEU A 429 -24.57 -3.73 -27.30
C LEU A 429 -24.21 -4.98 -28.12
N ASP A 430 -22.94 -5.41 -28.11
CA ASP A 430 -22.48 -6.65 -28.75
C ASP A 430 -23.14 -7.88 -28.12
N GLU A 431 -23.35 -7.89 -26.80
CA GLU A 431 -24.13 -8.92 -26.13
C GLU A 431 -25.58 -8.94 -26.63
N ARG A 432 -26.26 -7.80 -26.72
CA ARG A 432 -27.62 -7.73 -27.30
C ARG A 432 -27.64 -8.20 -28.76
N MET A 433 -26.61 -7.88 -29.54
CA MET A 433 -26.47 -8.37 -30.91
C MET A 433 -26.34 -9.91 -30.95
N LYS A 434 -25.54 -10.51 -30.06
CA LYS A 434 -25.48 -11.98 -29.89
C LYS A 434 -26.83 -12.58 -29.50
N HIS A 435 -27.62 -11.91 -28.65
CA HIS A 435 -28.97 -12.36 -28.30
C HIS A 435 -29.93 -12.35 -29.50
N ILE A 436 -29.79 -11.41 -30.44
CA ILE A 436 -30.57 -11.42 -31.69
C ILE A 436 -30.20 -12.63 -32.54
N TYR A 437 -28.90 -12.93 -32.71
CA TYR A 437 -28.47 -14.13 -33.43
C TYR A 437 -28.90 -15.43 -32.75
N ALA A 438 -28.86 -15.49 -31.42
CA ALA A 438 -29.37 -16.64 -30.66
C ALA A 438 -30.89 -16.81 -30.84
N ARG A 439 -31.66 -15.72 -30.77
CA ARG A 439 -33.11 -15.73 -31.02
C ARG A 439 -33.44 -16.15 -32.47
N PHE A 440 -32.61 -15.77 -33.44
CA PHE A 440 -32.75 -16.22 -34.82
C PHE A 440 -32.51 -17.74 -34.95
N ASP A 441 -31.45 -18.26 -34.31
CA ASP A 441 -31.13 -19.69 -34.29
C ASP A 441 -32.19 -20.53 -33.52
N GLU A 442 -32.86 -19.97 -32.52
CA GLU A 442 -34.00 -20.60 -31.82
C GLU A 442 -35.24 -20.69 -32.70
N MET A 443 -35.52 -19.65 -33.49
CA MET A 443 -36.68 -19.59 -34.38
C MET A 443 -36.52 -20.47 -35.62
N ILE A 444 -35.28 -20.70 -36.08
CA ILE A 444 -34.99 -21.46 -37.31
C ILE A 444 -33.88 -22.48 -37.03
N PRO A 445 -34.21 -23.78 -36.94
CA PRO A 445 -33.21 -24.84 -36.89
C PRO A 445 -32.33 -24.84 -38.14
N LYS A 446 -31.03 -25.12 -37.97
CA LYS A 446 -30.01 -25.12 -39.05
C LYS A 446 -30.29 -26.10 -40.19
N GLU A 447 -31.24 -27.03 -40.02
CA GLU A 447 -31.66 -28.03 -41.01
C GLU A 447 -32.74 -27.52 -41.99
N HIS A 448 -33.27 -26.31 -41.77
CA HIS A 448 -34.34 -25.77 -42.62
C HIS A 448 -33.80 -25.30 -43.98
N LYS A 449 -34.49 -25.68 -45.08
CA LYS A 449 -34.09 -25.37 -46.47
C LYS A 449 -33.90 -23.86 -46.75
N PHE A 450 -34.55 -23.00 -45.97
CA PHE A 450 -34.48 -21.55 -46.10
C PHE A 450 -33.57 -20.86 -45.05
N TYR A 451 -32.85 -21.60 -44.20
CA TYR A 451 -31.97 -21.02 -43.18
C TYR A 451 -30.92 -20.09 -43.80
N ASN A 452 -30.23 -20.53 -44.85
CA ASN A 452 -29.23 -19.72 -45.56
C ASN A 452 -29.85 -18.50 -46.25
N TYR A 453 -31.09 -18.60 -46.72
CA TYR A 453 -31.83 -17.47 -47.31
C TYR A 453 -32.23 -16.44 -46.25
N LEU A 454 -32.77 -16.89 -45.11
CA LEU A 454 -33.19 -16.01 -44.01
C LEU A 454 -31.99 -15.41 -43.26
N LEU A 455 -30.86 -16.11 -43.21
CA LEU A 455 -29.60 -15.56 -42.72
C LEU A 455 -29.08 -14.45 -43.66
N ARG A 456 -29.23 -14.61 -44.98
CA ARG A 456 -28.96 -13.52 -45.94
C ARG A 456 -29.94 -12.35 -45.79
N VAL A 457 -31.23 -12.60 -45.57
CA VAL A 457 -32.24 -11.55 -45.30
C VAL A 457 -31.86 -10.79 -44.03
N LEU A 458 -31.55 -11.50 -42.94
CA LEU A 458 -31.08 -10.91 -41.70
C LEU A 458 -29.82 -10.08 -41.96
N ASN A 459 -28.79 -10.64 -42.61
CA ASN A 459 -27.49 -10.01 -42.88
C ASN A 459 -27.48 -8.89 -43.94
N LYS A 460 -28.57 -8.69 -44.67
CA LYS A 460 -28.66 -7.62 -45.67
C LYS A 460 -28.74 -6.24 -45.00
N LYS A 461 -27.66 -5.47 -45.11
CA LYS A 461 -27.61 -4.06 -44.70
C LYS A 461 -28.53 -3.22 -45.60
N ILE A 462 -29.48 -2.49 -45.01
CA ILE A 462 -30.29 -1.49 -45.73
C ILE A 462 -29.62 -0.14 -45.53
N LYS A 463 -29.35 0.60 -46.62
CA LYS A 463 -28.97 2.01 -46.50
C LYS A 463 -30.18 2.81 -46.03
N ARG A 464 -30.26 3.12 -44.73
CA ARG A 464 -31.23 4.09 -44.20
C ARG A 464 -30.77 5.49 -44.63
N LYS A 465 -31.64 6.26 -45.28
CA LYS A 465 -31.37 7.70 -45.48
C LYS A 465 -31.51 8.37 -44.11
N LYS A 466 -30.40 8.90 -43.59
CA LYS A 466 -30.38 9.76 -42.41
C LYS A 466 -31.41 10.88 -42.61
N ARG A 467 -32.40 11.00 -41.73
CA ARG A 467 -33.30 12.16 -41.72
C ARG A 467 -32.44 13.38 -41.42
N VAL A 468 -32.28 14.24 -42.41
CA VAL A 468 -31.72 15.58 -42.24
C VAL A 468 -32.85 16.45 -41.73
N GLU A 469 -32.85 16.74 -40.44
CA GLU A 469 -33.48 17.94 -39.92
C GLU A 469 -32.41 19.03 -39.96
N GLY A 470 -32.67 20.08 -40.75
CA GLY A 470 -31.76 21.18 -40.94
C GLY A 470 -31.83 22.19 -39.80
N GLU A 471 -30.71 22.84 -39.55
CA GLU A 471 -30.60 24.30 -39.57
C GLU A 471 -29.12 24.69 -39.69
N GLU A 472 -28.87 25.67 -40.55
CA GLU A 472 -27.60 26.27 -40.93
C GLU A 472 -27.07 27.19 -39.81
N ALA A 473 -25.75 27.28 -39.65
CA ALA A 473 -25.05 28.56 -39.45
C ALA A 473 -23.54 28.38 -39.64
N GLU A 474 -22.97 29.38 -40.29
CA GLU A 474 -21.66 29.47 -40.94
C GLU A 474 -20.48 29.78 -40.00
N ASP A 475 -19.29 29.53 -40.55
CA ASP A 475 -18.00 30.23 -40.38
C ASP A 475 -17.32 30.34 -38.99
N ALA A 476 -16.14 29.72 -38.89
CA ALA A 476 -14.90 30.41 -38.49
C ALA A 476 -13.66 29.52 -38.71
N ASP A 477 -12.85 29.93 -39.70
CA ASP A 477 -11.38 30.04 -39.69
C ASP A 477 -10.49 28.84 -39.31
N ASP A 478 -9.85 28.30 -40.36
CA ASP A 478 -8.38 28.22 -40.54
C ASP A 478 -7.52 28.18 -39.26
N MET A 479 -6.90 27.02 -39.02
CA MET A 479 -5.45 26.94 -38.84
C MET A 479 -4.99 25.52 -39.23
N SER A 480 -4.50 25.41 -40.46
CA SER A 480 -3.58 24.36 -40.88
C SER A 480 -2.30 24.40 -40.03
N GLN A 481 -1.90 23.28 -39.45
CA GLN A 481 -0.49 23.02 -39.15
C GLN A 481 -0.18 21.54 -39.27
N ASP A 482 0.63 21.25 -40.29
CA ASP A 482 1.25 19.98 -40.62
C ASP A 482 1.79 19.24 -39.40
N PHE A 483 1.41 17.97 -39.31
CA PHE A 483 2.22 16.94 -38.67
C PHE A 483 2.22 15.74 -39.63
N ASP A 484 3.01 15.87 -40.69
CA ASP A 484 3.51 14.74 -41.48
C ASP A 484 4.58 14.02 -40.65
N GLU A 485 4.20 12.91 -40.03
CA GLU A 485 5.11 11.79 -39.78
C GLU A 485 4.46 10.54 -40.38
N GLU A 486 4.77 10.32 -41.66
CA GLU A 486 4.55 9.07 -42.38
C GLU A 486 5.37 7.97 -41.69
N GLU A 487 4.69 7.05 -40.99
CA GLU A 487 5.22 5.71 -40.73
C GLU A 487 4.41 4.73 -41.59
N ASP A 488 5.06 4.29 -42.67
CA ASP A 488 4.66 3.20 -43.57
C ASP A 488 4.20 1.97 -42.78
N TRP A 489 2.90 1.69 -42.86
CA TRP A 489 2.38 0.34 -42.66
C TRP A 489 2.19 -0.29 -44.03
N GLU A 490 3.29 -0.77 -44.63
CA GLU A 490 3.24 -1.80 -45.67
C GLU A 490 2.63 -3.07 -45.06
N LEU A 491 1.30 -3.14 -45.07
CA LEU A 491 0.60 -4.41 -45.03
C LEU A 491 0.57 -4.92 -46.48
N GLU A 492 1.50 -5.84 -46.78
CA GLU A 492 1.34 -6.83 -47.84
C GLU A 492 0.04 -7.61 -47.53
N ASP A 493 -1.09 -7.12 -48.05
CA ASP A 493 -2.27 -7.94 -48.28
C ASP A 493 -1.91 -8.83 -49.50
N ASP A 494 -1.38 -10.01 -49.20
CA ASP A 494 -1.37 -11.13 -50.14
C ASP A 494 -2.84 -11.49 -50.43
N GLU A 495 -3.41 -10.83 -51.44
CA GLU A 495 -4.65 -11.24 -52.10
C GLU A 495 -4.42 -12.57 -52.83
N ASP A 496 -4.48 -13.68 -52.09
CA ASP A 496 -4.83 -14.97 -52.69
C ASP A 496 -6.34 -14.97 -52.99
N GLU A 497 -6.70 -14.40 -54.14
CA GLU A 497 -7.97 -14.63 -54.82
C GLU A 497 -8.08 -16.10 -55.23
N ASP A 498 -8.44 -16.99 -54.30
CA ASP A 498 -9.04 -18.27 -54.67
C ASP A 498 -10.50 -18.01 -55.09
N GLN A 499 -10.64 -17.68 -56.38
CA GLN A 499 -11.88 -17.81 -57.15
C GLN A 499 -12.35 -19.28 -57.14
N ILE A 500 -13.05 -19.69 -56.08
CA ILE A 500 -13.90 -20.87 -56.15
C ILE A 500 -15.19 -20.47 -56.85
N ALA A 501 -15.14 -20.59 -58.17
CA ALA A 501 -16.32 -20.74 -59.02
C ALA A 501 -17.14 -21.93 -58.52
N ASN A 502 -18.22 -21.64 -57.79
CA ASN A 502 -19.36 -22.53 -57.67
C ASN A 502 -20.56 -21.79 -58.25
N GLU A 503 -20.74 -21.96 -59.55
CA GLU A 503 -22.04 -21.90 -60.19
C GLU A 503 -22.93 -22.94 -59.52
N ASP A 504 -23.93 -22.49 -58.77
CA ASP A 504 -25.14 -23.29 -58.64
C ASP A 504 -26.37 -22.39 -58.74
N ALA A 505 -27.10 -22.62 -59.83
CA ALA A 505 -28.23 -21.84 -60.30
C ALA A 505 -29.48 -22.07 -59.45
N THR A 506 -29.45 -21.64 -58.18
CA THR A 506 -30.67 -21.55 -57.37
C THR A 506 -31.20 -20.13 -57.44
N ARG A 507 -32.10 -19.91 -58.42
CA ARG A 507 -33.12 -18.85 -58.51
C ARG A 507 -32.83 -17.56 -57.73
N GLN A 508 -32.68 -16.47 -58.46
CA GLN A 508 -32.89 -15.09 -58.00
C GLN A 508 -34.26 -14.99 -57.29
N LEU A 509 -34.29 -15.31 -56.00
CA LEU A 509 -35.37 -14.94 -55.09
C LEU A 509 -34.96 -13.58 -54.54
N ASP A 510 -35.71 -12.58 -54.95
CA ASP A 510 -35.52 -11.21 -54.50
C ASP A 510 -35.67 -11.17 -52.98
N VAL A 511 -34.63 -10.69 -52.29
CA VAL A 511 -34.49 -10.80 -50.83
C VAL A 511 -35.62 -10.07 -50.07
N ASP A 512 -36.37 -9.23 -50.78
CA ASP A 512 -37.48 -8.43 -50.29
C ASP A 512 -38.86 -9.04 -50.62
N ILE A 513 -38.90 -10.23 -51.24
CA ILE A 513 -40.13 -10.99 -51.55
C ILE A 513 -40.12 -12.33 -50.78
N CYS A 514 -41.20 -12.61 -50.06
CA CYS A 514 -41.40 -13.87 -49.36
C CYS A 514 -41.47 -15.05 -50.36
N PRO A 515 -40.62 -16.09 -50.24
CA PRO A 515 -40.67 -17.24 -51.14
C PRO A 515 -41.99 -18.02 -50.96
N PRO A 516 -42.59 -18.55 -52.05
CA PRO A 516 -43.75 -19.42 -51.94
C PRO A 516 -43.33 -20.72 -51.23
N ASN A 517 -44.01 -21.04 -50.12
CA ASN A 517 -43.77 -22.13 -49.14
C ASN A 517 -42.99 -21.76 -47.86
N LEU A 518 -42.79 -20.48 -47.55
CA LEU A 518 -42.35 -20.04 -46.21
C LEU A 518 -43.51 -19.37 -45.47
N ASP A 519 -43.66 -19.67 -44.18
CA ASP A 519 -44.72 -19.09 -43.36
C ASP A 519 -44.48 -17.57 -43.20
N GLN A 520 -45.43 -16.75 -43.64
CA GLN A 520 -45.26 -15.29 -43.76
C GLN A 520 -44.89 -14.63 -42.42
N LYS A 521 -45.37 -15.20 -41.31
CA LYS A 521 -45.03 -14.77 -39.95
C LYS A 521 -43.55 -14.94 -39.61
N VAL A 522 -42.91 -16.03 -40.05
CA VAL A 522 -41.48 -16.28 -39.81
C VAL A 522 -40.62 -15.30 -40.60
N TYR A 523 -41.05 -14.96 -41.83
CA TYR A 523 -40.39 -13.94 -42.63
C TYR A 523 -40.52 -12.55 -42.00
N ASP A 524 -41.72 -12.17 -41.56
CA ASP A 524 -41.98 -10.88 -40.89
C ASP A 524 -41.20 -10.77 -39.56
N ASP A 525 -41.09 -11.86 -38.79
CA ASP A 525 -40.28 -11.90 -37.57
C ASP A 525 -38.78 -11.76 -37.86
N VAL A 526 -38.27 -12.35 -38.96
CA VAL A 526 -36.87 -12.19 -39.40
C VAL A 526 -36.60 -10.76 -39.90
N VAL A 527 -37.58 -10.13 -40.56
CA VAL A 527 -37.49 -8.71 -40.96
C VAL A 527 -37.50 -7.81 -39.71
N ALA A 528 -38.32 -8.10 -38.71
CA ALA A 528 -38.31 -7.36 -37.44
C ALA A 528 -36.99 -7.57 -36.64
N LEU A 529 -36.40 -8.76 -36.68
CA LEU A 529 -35.07 -9.02 -36.10
C LEU A 529 -33.95 -8.30 -36.87
N ARG A 530 -34.09 -8.17 -38.19
CA ARG A 530 -33.18 -7.39 -39.04
C ARG A 530 -33.23 -5.90 -38.71
N GLU A 531 -34.42 -5.32 -38.53
CA GLU A 531 -34.56 -3.92 -38.12
C GLU A 531 -33.90 -3.68 -36.76
N LYS A 532 -34.18 -4.54 -35.77
CA LYS A 532 -33.56 -4.46 -34.44
C LYS A 532 -32.04 -4.64 -34.49
N ARG A 533 -31.52 -5.49 -35.39
CA ARG A 533 -30.07 -5.60 -35.58
C ARG A 533 -29.51 -4.34 -36.20
N LEU A 534 -30.15 -3.78 -37.22
CA LEU A 534 -29.71 -2.53 -37.85
C LEU A 534 -29.70 -1.37 -36.84
N ASP A 535 -30.67 -1.30 -35.93
CA ASP A 535 -30.68 -0.31 -34.83
C ASP A 535 -29.50 -0.49 -33.87
N LEU A 536 -29.17 -1.75 -33.53
CA LEU A 536 -27.99 -2.05 -32.69
C LEU A 536 -26.68 -1.80 -33.43
N ASP A 537 -26.59 -2.14 -34.73
CA ASP A 537 -25.43 -1.88 -35.57
C ASP A 537 -25.17 -0.36 -35.68
N GLU A 538 -26.23 0.44 -35.90
CA GLU A 538 -26.18 1.90 -35.93
C GLU A 538 -25.71 2.48 -34.58
N ALA A 539 -26.28 1.99 -33.47
CA ALA A 539 -25.85 2.38 -32.13
C ALA A 539 -24.39 1.98 -31.82
N ILE A 540 -23.92 0.82 -32.28
CA ILE A 540 -22.52 0.40 -32.13
C ILE A 540 -21.60 1.30 -32.95
N THR A 541 -21.99 1.68 -34.18
CA THR A 541 -21.18 2.59 -35.00
C THR A 541 -21.11 3.99 -34.40
N ASP A 542 -22.22 4.50 -33.85
CA ASP A 542 -22.26 5.80 -33.19
C ASP A 542 -21.39 5.81 -31.92
N GLU A 543 -21.50 4.79 -31.08
CA GLU A 543 -20.68 4.67 -29.86
C GLU A 543 -19.19 4.45 -30.19
N LYS A 544 -18.87 3.73 -31.27
CA LYS A 544 -17.49 3.62 -31.78
C LYS A 544 -16.94 4.95 -32.28
N ALA A 545 -17.76 5.76 -32.95
CA ALA A 545 -17.35 7.09 -33.40
C ALA A 545 -17.09 8.03 -32.21
N VAL A 546 -17.94 7.98 -31.18
CA VAL A 546 -17.73 8.72 -29.92
C VAL A 546 -16.45 8.24 -29.24
N LEU A 547 -16.20 6.93 -29.17
CA LEU A 547 -14.98 6.37 -28.61
C LEU A 547 -13.73 6.86 -29.36
N GLN A 548 -13.75 6.88 -30.70
CA GLN A 548 -12.65 7.41 -31.50
C GLN A 548 -12.39 8.89 -31.23
N SER A 549 -13.44 9.72 -31.12
CA SER A 549 -13.28 11.14 -30.75
C SER A 549 -12.70 11.32 -29.34
N LEU A 550 -13.11 10.48 -28.39
CA LEU A 550 -12.57 10.47 -27.02
C LEU A 550 -11.10 10.01 -26.99
N GLN A 551 -10.72 9.05 -27.84
CA GLN A 551 -9.33 8.62 -27.99
C GLN A 551 -8.45 9.70 -28.61
N GLN A 552 -8.94 10.42 -29.63
CA GLN A 552 -8.22 11.55 -30.23
C GLN A 552 -7.99 12.68 -29.23
N THR A 553 -9.04 13.07 -28.50
CA THR A 553 -8.93 14.09 -27.44
C THR A 553 -8.03 13.64 -26.29
N LEU A 554 -8.05 12.35 -25.91
CA LEU A 554 -7.09 11.80 -24.95
C LEU A 554 -5.65 11.93 -25.47
N GLY A 555 -5.40 11.58 -26.73
CA GLY A 555 -4.07 11.70 -27.35
C GLY A 555 -3.55 13.15 -27.34
N GLN A 556 -4.40 14.11 -27.70
CA GLN A 556 -4.06 15.54 -27.62
C GLN A 556 -3.76 15.99 -26.18
N THR A 557 -4.59 15.56 -25.22
CA THR A 557 -4.42 15.84 -23.78
C THR A 557 -3.11 15.23 -23.25
N GLN A 558 -2.74 14.02 -23.70
CA GLN A 558 -1.47 13.37 -23.33
C GLN A 558 -0.25 14.12 -23.88
N ILE A 559 -0.30 14.57 -25.14
CA ILE A 559 0.77 15.40 -25.71
C ILE A 559 0.92 16.71 -24.92
N TYR A 560 -0.21 17.33 -24.56
CA TYR A 560 -0.20 18.54 -23.73
C TYR A 560 0.33 18.29 -22.32
N SER A 561 -0.04 17.17 -21.68
CA SER A 561 0.52 16.74 -20.39
C SER A 561 2.03 16.54 -20.44
N ASN A 562 2.54 15.90 -21.50
CA ASN A 562 3.99 15.73 -21.69
C ASN A 562 4.71 17.08 -21.89
N LYS A 563 4.09 18.05 -22.57
CA LYS A 563 4.62 19.43 -22.69
C LYS A 563 4.66 20.12 -21.33
N ILE A 564 3.62 19.97 -20.50
CA ILE A 564 3.60 20.52 -19.13
C ILE A 564 4.65 19.82 -18.25
N ASP A 565 4.82 18.50 -18.36
CA ASP A 565 5.86 17.76 -17.61
C ASP A 565 7.27 18.22 -18.01
N ALA A 566 7.50 18.47 -19.31
CA ALA A 566 8.76 19.06 -19.77
C ALA A 566 8.98 20.48 -19.21
N GLU A 567 7.94 21.33 -19.20
CA GLU A 567 8.01 22.66 -18.57
C GLU A 567 8.30 22.54 -17.08
N LEU A 568 7.61 21.64 -16.38
CA LEU A 568 7.77 21.38 -14.95
C LEU A 568 9.19 20.93 -14.62
N LYS A 569 9.74 19.98 -15.38
CA LYS A 569 11.15 19.55 -15.26
C LYS A 569 12.11 20.70 -15.50
N ALA A 570 11.85 21.56 -16.49
CA ALA A 570 12.66 22.75 -16.74
C ALA A 570 12.62 23.74 -15.56
N LYS A 571 11.43 24.03 -15.00
CA LYS A 571 11.30 24.90 -13.81
C LYS A 571 11.96 24.31 -12.57
N HIS A 572 11.89 22.99 -12.39
CA HIS A 572 12.61 22.30 -11.31
C HIS A 572 14.13 22.38 -11.50
N ALA A 573 14.62 22.23 -12.74
CA ALA A 573 16.04 22.39 -13.04
C ALA A 573 16.51 23.82 -12.75
N ASP A 574 15.76 24.84 -13.16
CA ASP A 574 16.02 26.25 -12.86
C ASP A 574 16.12 26.50 -11.34
N LEU A 575 15.21 25.90 -10.57
CA LEU A 575 15.21 25.99 -9.10
C LEU A 575 16.44 25.31 -8.50
N ILE A 576 16.81 24.12 -8.97
CA ILE A 576 18.01 23.40 -8.51
C ILE A 576 19.26 24.21 -8.83
N ASP A 577 19.36 24.78 -10.02
CA ASP A 577 20.49 25.62 -10.42
C ASP A 577 20.57 26.91 -9.61
N PHE A 578 19.41 27.49 -9.27
CA PHE A 578 19.34 28.62 -8.35
C PHE A 578 19.84 28.23 -6.94
N GLN A 579 19.44 27.06 -6.43
CA GLN A 579 19.92 26.53 -5.15
C GLN A 579 21.43 26.25 -5.17
N LYS A 580 21.97 25.74 -6.28
CA LYS A 580 23.42 25.58 -6.46
C LYS A 580 24.15 26.93 -6.45
N LYS A 581 23.61 27.94 -7.14
CA LYS A 581 24.17 29.31 -7.12
C LYS A 581 24.18 29.89 -5.70
N LYS A 582 23.08 29.70 -4.95
CA LYS A 582 22.98 30.08 -3.53
C LYS A 582 24.05 29.37 -2.69
N GLN A 583 24.22 28.06 -2.86
CA GLN A 583 25.22 27.31 -2.12
C GLN A 583 26.66 27.75 -2.45
N ARG A 584 26.95 28.08 -3.71
CA ARG A 584 28.26 28.64 -4.10
C ARG A 584 28.53 29.96 -3.39
N LYS A 585 27.60 30.92 -3.45
CA LYS A 585 27.77 32.20 -2.75
C LYS A 585 27.89 32.06 -1.24
N ILE A 586 27.23 31.07 -0.63
CA ILE A 586 27.39 30.78 0.81
C ILE A 586 28.77 30.18 1.10
N ASN A 587 29.31 29.35 0.21
CA ASN A 587 30.64 28.78 0.36
C ASN A 587 31.75 29.83 0.18
N ASP A 588 31.50 30.90 -0.59
CA ASP A 588 32.44 32.01 -0.79
C ASP A 588 32.61 32.88 0.47
N ILE A 589 31.79 32.69 1.50
CA ILE A 589 31.90 33.41 2.76
C ILE A 589 33.11 32.90 3.55
N ASN A 590 34.04 33.80 3.83
CA ASN A 590 35.23 33.49 4.58
C ASN A 590 34.92 33.28 6.07
N VAL A 591 35.35 32.15 6.62
CA VAL A 591 35.18 31.83 8.04
C VAL A 591 36.51 31.90 8.76
N ALA A 592 36.63 32.83 9.71
CA ALA A 592 37.78 32.90 10.60
C ALA A 592 37.71 31.80 11.67
N ILE A 593 38.76 30.97 11.76
CA ILE A 593 38.88 29.92 12.78
C ILE A 593 40.23 30.06 13.49
N GLY A 594 40.20 30.21 14.81
CA GLY A 594 41.38 30.14 15.66
C GLY A 594 41.75 28.68 15.94
N ILE A 595 42.92 28.23 15.47
CA ILE A 595 43.44 26.88 15.70
C ILE A 595 44.85 27.00 16.27
N ARG A 596 45.16 26.18 17.28
CA ARG A 596 46.54 26.10 17.81
C ARG A 596 47.40 25.24 16.89
N SER A 597 48.67 25.59 16.72
CA SER A 597 49.57 24.88 15.78
C SER A 597 49.66 23.38 16.04
N HIS A 598 49.62 22.93 17.31
CA HIS A 598 49.62 21.50 17.66
C HIS A 598 48.39 20.71 17.21
N GLN A 599 47.30 21.40 16.86
CA GLN A 599 46.06 20.77 16.40
C GLN A 599 46.07 20.54 14.89
N ILE A 600 47.02 21.13 14.17
CA ILE A 600 47.14 21.01 12.72
C ILE A 600 48.16 19.92 12.41
N ARG A 601 47.77 19.00 11.52
CA ARG A 601 48.69 18.03 10.93
C ARG A 601 48.55 18.13 9.42
N TYR A 602 49.63 18.50 8.76
CA TYR A 602 49.69 18.55 7.30
C TYR A 602 50.14 17.18 6.79
N ASP A 603 49.32 16.51 5.97
CA ASP A 603 49.63 15.14 5.54
C ASP A 603 50.74 15.05 4.49
N ARG A 604 51.06 16.15 3.78
CA ARG A 604 52.10 16.17 2.73
C ARG A 604 53.50 16.47 3.25
N SER A 605 53.64 17.10 4.42
CA SER A 605 54.95 17.47 5.00
C SER A 605 54.89 17.54 6.52
N SER A 606 55.97 17.16 7.19
CA SER A 606 56.10 17.17 8.66
C SER A 606 56.06 18.58 9.27
N ASN A 607 56.33 19.61 8.46
CA ASN A 607 56.34 21.01 8.85
C ASN A 607 55.10 21.72 8.31
N LEU A 608 54.57 22.65 9.11
CA LEU A 608 53.45 23.50 8.73
C LEU A 608 53.95 24.60 7.77
N PRO A 609 53.41 24.71 6.54
CA PRO A 609 53.68 25.84 5.66
C PRO A 609 53.12 27.15 6.23
N ASP A 610 53.75 28.29 5.91
CA ASP A 610 53.27 29.63 6.30
C ASP A 610 51.98 30.04 5.56
N ASP A 611 51.77 29.50 4.36
CA ASP A 611 50.54 29.68 3.58
C ASP A 611 49.79 28.34 3.43
N LEU A 612 48.53 28.33 3.86
CA LEU A 612 47.63 27.17 3.85
C LEU A 612 46.45 27.37 2.90
N SER A 613 46.50 28.36 2.00
CA SER A 613 45.40 28.68 1.08
C SER A 613 44.99 27.50 0.19
N ASP A 614 45.94 26.67 -0.23
CA ASP A 614 45.69 25.48 -1.05
C ASP A 614 45.32 24.22 -0.23
N ALA A 615 45.29 24.30 1.10
CA ALA A 615 45.09 23.15 1.98
C ALA A 615 43.62 22.94 2.36
N LEU A 616 43.10 21.74 2.10
CA LEU A 616 41.77 21.34 2.58
C LEU A 616 41.84 20.93 4.06
N ILE A 617 41.07 21.62 4.91
CA ILE A 617 40.95 21.28 6.33
C ILE A 617 39.95 20.14 6.49
N PHE A 618 40.39 19.03 7.08
CA PHE A 618 39.55 17.88 7.35
C PHE A 618 39.68 17.40 8.79
N ASN A 619 38.55 17.09 9.44
CA ASN A 619 38.58 16.55 10.80
C ASN A 619 39.19 15.14 10.79
N ARG A 620 40.17 14.90 11.68
CA ARG A 620 40.82 13.59 11.84
C ARG A 620 39.82 12.46 12.09
N ILE A 621 38.79 12.69 12.89
CA ILE A 621 37.76 11.68 13.22
C ILE A 621 36.99 11.30 11.96
N ASN A 622 36.54 12.28 11.19
CA ASN A 622 35.82 12.05 9.94
C ASN A 622 36.72 11.34 8.92
N LYS A 623 38.02 11.68 8.86
CA LYS A 623 38.97 11.02 7.94
C LYS A 623 39.08 9.54 8.26
N LEU A 624 39.24 9.22 9.55
CA LEU A 624 39.34 7.85 10.03
C LEU A 624 38.03 7.09 9.83
N GLY A 625 36.90 7.76 10.03
CA GLY A 625 35.56 7.24 9.70
C GLY A 625 35.43 6.87 8.23
N LEU A 626 35.85 7.76 7.31
CA LEU A 626 35.84 7.48 5.87
C LEU A 626 36.75 6.31 5.49
N THR A 627 37.95 6.22 6.07
CA THR A 627 38.85 5.10 5.80
C THR A 627 38.27 3.77 6.28
N ASN A 628 37.60 3.74 7.44
CA ASN A 628 36.92 2.55 7.93
C ASN A 628 35.70 2.22 7.06
N ARG A 629 34.91 3.22 6.68
CA ARG A 629 33.74 3.04 5.82
C ARG A 629 34.10 2.47 4.45
N ILE A 630 35.26 2.81 3.89
CA ILE A 630 35.75 2.18 2.64
C ILE A 630 35.92 0.67 2.81
N VAL A 631 36.40 0.22 3.98
CA VAL A 631 36.51 -1.22 4.29
C VAL A 631 35.13 -1.83 4.43
N ASP A 632 34.23 -1.19 5.18
CA ASP A 632 32.86 -1.67 5.39
C ASP A 632 32.10 -1.81 4.06
N VAL A 633 32.15 -0.80 3.20
CA VAL A 633 31.52 -0.79 1.88
C VAL A 633 32.07 -1.93 1.00
N LYS A 634 33.37 -2.21 1.05
CA LYS A 634 33.94 -3.37 0.33
C LYS A 634 33.34 -4.68 0.83
N THR A 635 33.13 -4.83 2.14
CA THR A 635 32.50 -6.03 2.71
C THR A 635 31.00 -6.11 2.35
N GLU A 636 30.28 -4.99 2.38
CA GLU A 636 28.86 -4.90 1.98
C GLU A 636 28.67 -5.24 0.51
N ILE A 637 29.49 -4.68 -0.39
CA ILE A 637 29.48 -5.01 -1.83
C ILE A 637 29.69 -6.51 -2.05
N LYS A 638 30.57 -7.15 -1.27
CA LYS A 638 30.79 -8.59 -1.37
C LYS A 638 29.54 -9.38 -0.95
N ARG A 639 28.91 -9.03 0.18
CA ARG A 639 27.67 -9.67 0.64
C ARG A 639 26.51 -9.49 -0.33
N GLU A 640 26.35 -8.29 -0.90
CA GLU A 640 25.28 -8.04 -1.88
C GLU A 640 25.52 -8.77 -3.21
N LYS A 641 26.77 -8.91 -3.64
CA LYS A 641 27.10 -9.78 -4.79
C LYS A 641 26.73 -11.24 -4.54
N GLU A 642 26.99 -11.76 -3.34
CA GLU A 642 26.59 -13.12 -2.94
C GLU A 642 25.05 -13.26 -2.95
N ARG A 643 24.32 -12.29 -2.39
CA ARG A 643 22.84 -12.26 -2.43
C ARG A 643 22.30 -12.23 -3.85
N TYR A 644 22.89 -11.41 -4.73
CA TYR A 644 22.50 -11.34 -6.15
C TYR A 644 22.72 -12.67 -6.86
N VAL A 645 23.83 -13.36 -6.59
CA VAL A 645 24.09 -14.70 -7.16
C VAL A 645 23.03 -15.70 -6.68
N ASN A 646 22.70 -15.71 -5.38
CA ASN A 646 21.68 -16.60 -4.82
C ASN A 646 20.30 -16.34 -5.44
N LYS A 647 19.84 -15.08 -5.49
CA LYS A 647 18.57 -14.72 -6.15
C LYS A 647 18.54 -15.11 -7.63
N LYS A 648 19.68 -15.00 -8.33
CA LYS A 648 19.81 -15.43 -9.73
C LYS A 648 19.71 -16.96 -9.87
N GLN A 649 20.23 -17.73 -8.91
CA GLN A 649 20.06 -19.17 -8.85
C GLN A 649 18.59 -19.53 -8.58
N GLU A 650 17.97 -18.93 -7.56
CA GLU A 650 16.55 -19.11 -7.26
C GLU A 650 15.65 -18.82 -8.47
N ARG A 651 15.94 -17.74 -9.23
CA ARG A 651 15.21 -17.44 -10.47
C ARG A 651 15.35 -18.54 -11.52
N LYS A 652 16.54 -19.15 -11.64
CA LYS A 652 16.76 -20.27 -12.58
C LYS A 652 16.00 -21.51 -12.13
N ASP A 653 16.04 -21.82 -10.84
CA ASP A 653 15.37 -22.97 -10.25
C ASP A 653 13.85 -22.85 -10.42
N LEU A 654 13.27 -21.70 -10.06
CA LEU A 654 11.85 -21.39 -10.29
C LEU A 654 11.47 -21.44 -11.78
N SER A 655 12.37 -21.00 -12.68
CA SER A 655 12.12 -21.10 -14.13
C SER A 655 12.11 -22.56 -14.61
N HIS A 656 12.99 -23.40 -14.06
CA HIS A 656 13.00 -24.84 -14.35
C HIS A 656 11.75 -25.52 -13.78
N GLU A 657 11.37 -25.21 -12.55
CA GLU A 657 10.12 -25.69 -11.92
C GLU A 657 8.89 -25.28 -12.70
N LEU A 658 8.81 -24.04 -13.19
CA LEU A 658 7.71 -23.56 -14.01
C LEU A 658 7.63 -24.33 -15.33
N LYS A 659 8.76 -24.61 -15.98
CA LYS A 659 8.82 -25.45 -17.19
C LYS A 659 8.40 -26.89 -16.90
N HIS A 660 8.88 -27.47 -15.81
CA HIS A 660 8.51 -28.83 -15.40
C HIS A 660 7.00 -28.91 -15.08
N ALA A 661 6.45 -27.96 -14.32
CA ALA A 661 5.02 -27.87 -14.04
C ALA A 661 4.20 -27.73 -15.33
N ALA A 662 4.64 -26.90 -16.28
CA ALA A 662 3.99 -26.77 -17.59
C ALA A 662 4.03 -28.08 -18.40
N GLN A 663 5.12 -28.84 -18.34
CA GLN A 663 5.22 -30.17 -18.97
C GLN A 663 4.27 -31.17 -18.30
N VAL A 664 4.23 -31.21 -16.96
CA VAL A 664 3.30 -32.07 -16.22
C VAL A 664 1.85 -31.73 -16.55
N ILE A 665 1.50 -30.43 -16.63
CA ILE A 665 0.16 -30.00 -17.04
C ILE A 665 -0.16 -30.50 -18.45
N LYS A 666 0.78 -30.40 -19.40
CA LYS A 666 0.60 -30.93 -20.76
C LYS A 666 0.37 -32.44 -20.75
N LEU A 667 1.22 -33.20 -20.05
CA LEU A 667 1.08 -34.66 -19.94
C LEU A 667 -0.27 -35.07 -19.34
N LEU A 668 -0.68 -34.44 -18.24
CA LEU A 668 -1.99 -34.71 -17.62
C LEU A 668 -3.15 -34.32 -18.54
N THR A 669 -3.01 -33.23 -19.30
CA THR A 669 -4.02 -32.82 -20.29
C THR A 669 -4.11 -33.85 -21.42
N ASP A 670 -2.99 -34.37 -21.90
CA ASP A 670 -2.94 -35.40 -22.94
C ASP A 670 -3.49 -36.76 -22.45
N GLU A 671 -3.16 -37.17 -21.23
CA GLU A 671 -3.75 -38.35 -20.58
C GLU A 671 -5.27 -38.19 -20.43
N CYS A 672 -5.72 -37.02 -19.97
CA CYS A 672 -7.15 -36.70 -19.88
C CYS A 672 -7.83 -36.76 -21.26
N ASN A 673 -7.19 -36.20 -22.29
CA ASN A 673 -7.67 -36.22 -23.66
C ASN A 673 -7.77 -37.65 -24.21
N LYS A 674 -6.74 -38.48 -24.00
CA LYS A 674 -6.76 -39.91 -24.38
C LYS A 674 -7.90 -40.66 -23.69
N LEU A 675 -8.05 -40.52 -22.38
CA LEU A 675 -9.13 -41.15 -21.62
C LEU A 675 -10.52 -40.67 -22.08
N MET A 676 -10.66 -39.41 -22.47
CA MET A 676 -11.92 -38.88 -23.03
C MET A 676 -12.22 -39.50 -24.40
N VAL A 677 -11.22 -39.63 -25.27
CA VAL A 677 -11.37 -40.28 -26.59
C VAL A 677 -11.67 -41.78 -26.44
N GLU A 678 -11.01 -42.49 -25.53
CA GLU A 678 -11.29 -43.91 -25.28
C GLU A 678 -12.70 -44.15 -24.75
N LYS A 679 -13.20 -43.27 -23.86
CA LYS A 679 -14.54 -43.43 -23.25
C LYS A 679 -15.68 -42.91 -24.11
N PHE A 680 -15.49 -41.81 -24.84
CA PHE A 680 -16.55 -41.10 -25.55
C PHE A 680 -16.35 -41.06 -27.07
N GLY A 681 -15.22 -41.53 -27.60
CA GLY A 681 -14.86 -41.50 -29.03
C GLY A 681 -14.51 -40.10 -29.56
N LYS A 682 -14.69 -39.04 -28.75
CA LYS A 682 -14.45 -37.63 -29.08
C LYS A 682 -14.02 -36.87 -27.82
N LEU A 683 -13.38 -35.71 -28.00
CA LEU A 683 -13.12 -34.78 -26.89
C LEU A 683 -14.44 -34.11 -26.48
N VAL A 684 -14.90 -34.36 -25.26
CA VAL A 684 -16.19 -33.84 -24.78
C VAL A 684 -15.99 -32.93 -23.58
N GLN A 685 -16.65 -31.75 -23.59
CA GLN A 685 -16.73 -30.87 -22.44
C GLN A 685 -17.63 -31.52 -21.37
N LEU A 686 -17.01 -32.18 -20.40
CA LEU A 686 -17.70 -32.89 -19.30
C LEU A 686 -18.67 -32.00 -18.53
N GLU A 687 -18.38 -30.70 -18.41
CA GLU A 687 -19.24 -29.73 -17.72
C GLU A 687 -20.62 -29.56 -18.38
N ARG A 688 -20.66 -29.58 -19.72
CA ARG A 688 -21.93 -29.49 -20.48
C ARG A 688 -22.72 -30.79 -20.40
N LEU A 689 -22.04 -31.94 -20.42
CA LEU A 689 -22.69 -33.25 -20.31
C LEU A 689 -23.37 -33.42 -18.96
N GLU A 690 -22.72 -33.01 -17.86
CA GLU A 690 -23.27 -33.19 -16.52
C GLU A 690 -24.62 -32.48 -16.33
N GLY A 691 -24.79 -31.27 -16.89
CA GLY A 691 -26.06 -30.54 -16.86
C GLY A 691 -27.20 -31.23 -17.62
N ALA A 692 -26.87 -32.08 -18.59
CA ALA A 692 -27.84 -32.80 -19.43
C ALA A 692 -28.26 -34.18 -18.89
N ILE A 693 -27.62 -34.67 -17.81
CA ILE A 693 -27.87 -36.03 -17.26
C ILE A 693 -29.29 -36.17 -16.66
N VAL A 694 -29.89 -35.08 -16.17
CA VAL A 694 -31.23 -35.08 -15.56
C VAL A 694 -32.09 -34.03 -16.24
N ASN A 695 -32.80 -34.43 -17.30
CA ASN A 695 -33.90 -33.64 -17.81
C ASN A 695 -35.19 -34.06 -17.08
N LEU A 696 -35.56 -33.27 -16.07
CA LEU A 696 -36.72 -33.52 -15.21
C LEU A 696 -38.01 -33.73 -16.03
N GLN A 697 -38.16 -32.99 -17.13
CA GLN A 697 -39.34 -33.07 -17.99
C GLN A 697 -39.47 -34.43 -18.68
N ILE A 698 -38.35 -35.03 -19.10
CA ILE A 698 -38.35 -36.34 -19.78
C ILE A 698 -38.75 -37.44 -18.80
N GLU A 699 -38.27 -37.38 -17.56
CA GLU A 699 -38.57 -38.41 -16.57
C GLU A 699 -40.02 -38.30 -16.05
N GLU A 700 -40.56 -37.08 -15.94
CA GLU A 700 -42.00 -36.87 -15.68
C GLU A 700 -42.88 -37.42 -16.80
N LEU A 701 -42.46 -37.28 -18.06
CA LEU A 701 -43.19 -37.83 -19.20
C LEU A 701 -43.17 -39.37 -19.24
N LYS A 702 -42.04 -40.00 -18.92
CA LYS A 702 -41.96 -41.46 -18.81
C LYS A 702 -42.85 -42.00 -17.68
N GLN A 703 -42.89 -41.32 -16.54
CA GLN A 703 -43.77 -41.74 -15.45
C GLN A 703 -45.25 -41.70 -15.88
N ARG A 704 -45.69 -40.66 -16.60
CA ARG A 704 -47.05 -40.62 -17.15
C ARG A 704 -47.32 -41.73 -18.16
N LEU A 705 -46.33 -42.09 -18.98
CA LEU A 705 -46.45 -43.19 -19.94
C LEU A 705 -46.61 -44.54 -19.23
N ASP A 706 -45.83 -44.76 -18.17
CA ASP A 706 -45.90 -45.99 -17.37
C ASP A 706 -47.25 -46.07 -16.62
N ASP A 707 -47.69 -44.98 -15.99
CA ASP A 707 -48.99 -44.92 -15.30
C ASP A 707 -50.15 -45.24 -16.28
N ALA A 708 -50.11 -44.69 -17.49
CA ALA A 708 -51.07 -45.01 -18.55
C ALA A 708 -50.96 -46.48 -19.02
N GLY A 709 -49.73 -47.01 -19.12
CA GLY A 709 -49.47 -48.40 -19.46
C GLY A 709 -50.06 -49.39 -18.44
N ASP A 710 -49.92 -49.09 -17.15
CA ASP A 710 -50.50 -49.89 -16.06
C ASP A 710 -52.04 -49.85 -16.09
N GLU A 711 -52.64 -48.69 -16.40
CA GLU A 711 -54.09 -48.58 -16.63
C GLU A 711 -54.53 -49.50 -17.77
N TYR A 712 -53.83 -49.47 -18.92
CA TYR A 712 -54.15 -50.36 -20.04
C TYR A 712 -53.97 -51.84 -19.68
N TYR A 713 -52.90 -52.21 -19.00
CA TYR A 713 -52.64 -53.60 -18.59
C TYR A 713 -53.72 -54.11 -17.62
N ASN A 714 -54.14 -53.28 -16.66
CA ASN A 714 -55.24 -53.62 -15.73
C ASN A 714 -56.57 -53.79 -16.46
N THR A 715 -56.86 -52.96 -17.47
CA THR A 715 -58.06 -53.18 -18.29
C THR A 715 -57.97 -54.48 -19.09
N MET A 716 -56.82 -54.79 -19.69
CA MET A 716 -56.63 -56.03 -20.46
C MET A 716 -56.79 -57.28 -19.59
N THR A 717 -56.17 -57.30 -18.41
CA THR A 717 -56.29 -58.42 -17.47
C THR A 717 -57.73 -58.64 -16.99
N GLN A 718 -58.51 -57.57 -16.79
CA GLN A 718 -59.95 -57.69 -16.50
C GLN A 718 -60.71 -58.35 -17.67
N TYR A 719 -60.38 -58.01 -18.92
CA TYR A 719 -60.98 -58.66 -20.09
C TYR A 719 -60.55 -60.12 -20.22
N GLU A 720 -59.28 -60.46 -19.95
CA GLU A 720 -58.79 -61.84 -19.97
C GLU A 720 -59.45 -62.71 -18.92
N LEU A 721 -59.61 -62.19 -17.69
CA LEU A 721 -60.34 -62.89 -16.63
C LEU A 721 -61.80 -63.16 -17.03
N ARG A 722 -62.48 -62.16 -17.58
CA ARG A 722 -63.85 -62.34 -18.08
C ARG A 722 -63.93 -63.40 -19.18
N LYS A 723 -62.94 -63.45 -20.08
CA LYS A 723 -62.86 -64.47 -21.13
C LYS A 723 -62.67 -65.88 -20.55
N ILE A 724 -61.89 -66.03 -19.47
CA ILE A 724 -61.71 -67.32 -18.79
C ILE A 724 -63.01 -67.77 -18.13
N GLU A 725 -63.71 -66.86 -17.43
CA GLU A 725 -65.01 -67.15 -16.81
C GLU A 725 -66.03 -67.66 -17.86
N GLU A 726 -66.16 -66.94 -18.99
CA GLU A 726 -67.03 -67.37 -20.09
C GLU A 726 -66.60 -68.73 -20.68
N HIS A 727 -65.29 -69.01 -20.75
CA HIS A 727 -64.78 -70.28 -21.25
C HIS A 727 -65.10 -71.44 -20.28
N ASP A 728 -64.93 -71.26 -18.98
CA ASP A 728 -65.25 -72.29 -17.98
C ASP A 728 -66.73 -72.65 -17.99
N ASP A 729 -67.63 -71.66 -18.15
CA ASP A 729 -69.07 -71.90 -18.34
C ASP A 729 -69.34 -72.82 -19.55
N THR A 730 -68.64 -72.60 -20.66
CA THR A 730 -68.78 -73.47 -21.85
C THR A 730 -68.23 -74.88 -21.62
N ILE A 731 -67.13 -75.02 -20.89
CA ILE A 731 -66.58 -76.34 -20.52
C ILE A 731 -67.60 -77.11 -19.68
N ASP A 732 -68.22 -76.48 -18.70
CA ASP A 732 -69.17 -77.16 -17.82
C ASP A 732 -70.44 -77.59 -18.58
N LEU A 733 -70.89 -76.80 -19.55
CA LEU A 733 -71.92 -77.22 -20.52
C LEU A 733 -71.46 -78.41 -21.37
N LEU A 734 -70.21 -78.44 -21.83
CA LEU A 734 -69.68 -79.60 -22.55
C LEU A 734 -69.62 -80.85 -21.68
N LYS A 735 -69.11 -80.75 -20.44
CA LYS A 735 -69.06 -81.88 -19.50
C LYS A 735 -70.45 -82.47 -19.21
N THR A 736 -71.46 -81.62 -19.03
CA THR A 736 -72.84 -82.09 -18.81
C THR A 736 -73.41 -82.78 -20.04
N ASN A 737 -73.10 -82.30 -21.26
CA ASN A 737 -73.46 -82.99 -22.49
C ASN A 737 -72.73 -84.33 -22.64
N THR A 738 -71.44 -84.41 -22.32
CA THR A 738 -70.68 -85.68 -22.35
C THR A 738 -71.24 -86.69 -21.35
N LYS A 739 -71.56 -86.29 -20.12
CA LYS A 739 -72.20 -87.18 -19.13
C LYS A 739 -73.52 -87.77 -19.65
N ARG A 740 -74.34 -86.96 -20.33
CA ARG A 740 -75.58 -87.44 -20.96
C ARG A 740 -75.31 -88.42 -22.11
N LEU A 741 -74.21 -88.25 -22.84
CA LEU A 741 -73.78 -89.21 -23.87
C LEU A 741 -73.29 -90.52 -23.24
N ASP A 742 -72.55 -90.45 -22.13
CA ASP A 742 -72.09 -91.63 -21.40
C ASP A 742 -73.28 -92.42 -20.82
N GLU A 743 -74.26 -91.72 -20.21
CA GLU A 743 -75.53 -92.32 -19.77
C GLU A 743 -76.27 -93.00 -20.95
N LEU A 744 -76.23 -92.39 -22.13
CA LEU A 744 -76.83 -92.97 -23.34
C LEU A 744 -76.07 -94.22 -23.79
N THR A 745 -74.74 -94.24 -23.72
CA THR A 745 -73.95 -95.43 -24.04
C THR A 745 -74.21 -96.57 -23.06
N ASP A 746 -74.30 -96.29 -21.76
CA ASP A 746 -74.60 -97.30 -20.74
C ASP A 746 -75.98 -97.94 -20.99
N LEU A 747 -76.99 -97.14 -21.33
CA LEU A 747 -78.32 -97.63 -21.70
C LEU A 747 -78.31 -98.48 -22.99
N VAL A 748 -77.44 -98.15 -23.95
CA VAL A 748 -77.27 -98.94 -25.18
C VAL A 748 -76.61 -100.29 -24.87
N ASP A 749 -75.64 -100.33 -23.96
CA ASP A 749 -74.98 -101.56 -23.56
C ASP A 749 -75.90 -102.45 -22.70
N GLU A 750 -76.71 -101.88 -21.79
CA GLU A 750 -77.75 -102.62 -21.08
C GLU A 750 -78.78 -103.21 -22.06
N LYS A 751 -79.20 -102.43 -23.07
CA LYS A 751 -80.07 -102.92 -24.13
C LYS A 751 -79.44 -104.11 -24.87
N ARG A 752 -78.17 -104.01 -25.27
CA ARG A 752 -77.44 -105.13 -25.92
C ARG A 752 -77.37 -106.36 -25.03
N HIS A 753 -77.12 -106.17 -23.73
CA HIS A 753 -77.06 -107.28 -22.78
C HIS A 753 -78.41 -107.99 -22.63
N LEU A 754 -79.50 -107.24 -22.55
CA LEU A 754 -80.86 -107.80 -22.54
C LEU A 754 -81.19 -108.53 -23.84
N ASP A 755 -80.76 -108.01 -24.99
CA ASP A 755 -80.92 -108.67 -26.28
C ASP A 755 -80.14 -110.01 -26.33
N GLU A 756 -78.91 -110.07 -25.82
CA GLU A 756 -78.14 -111.32 -25.68
C GLU A 756 -78.80 -112.32 -24.72
N GLN A 757 -79.39 -111.85 -23.61
CA GLN A 757 -80.19 -112.71 -22.72
C GLN A 757 -81.45 -113.24 -23.40
N LEU A 758 -82.11 -112.43 -24.25
CA LEU A 758 -83.24 -112.89 -25.04
C LEU A 758 -82.82 -113.93 -26.09
N VAL A 759 -81.70 -113.72 -26.77
CA VAL A 759 -81.15 -114.70 -27.74
C VAL A 759 -80.80 -116.01 -27.05
N SER A 760 -80.16 -115.97 -25.88
CA SER A 760 -79.84 -117.18 -25.11
C SER A 760 -81.05 -117.89 -24.49
N ARG A 761 -82.13 -117.16 -24.16
CA ARG A 761 -83.42 -117.78 -23.80
C ARG A 761 -84.10 -118.42 -25.01
N LYS A 762 -84.02 -117.80 -26.19
CA LYS A 762 -84.54 -118.38 -27.44
C LYS A 762 -83.81 -119.66 -27.83
N THR A 763 -82.48 -119.74 -27.64
CA THR A 763 -81.74 -120.98 -27.93
C THR A 763 -82.04 -122.10 -26.93
N LYS A 764 -82.26 -121.79 -25.65
CA LYS A 764 -82.69 -122.80 -24.64
C LYS A 764 -84.14 -123.29 -24.81
N ALA A 765 -85.02 -122.49 -25.40
CA ALA A 765 -86.39 -122.90 -25.71
C ALA A 765 -86.51 -123.69 -27.04
N ALA A 766 -85.44 -123.81 -27.82
CA ALA A 766 -85.44 -124.50 -29.12
C ALA A 766 -85.05 -126.00 -29.05
N ASP A 767 -84.43 -126.48 -27.97
CA ASP A 767 -83.95 -127.87 -27.84
C ASP A 767 -84.96 -128.86 -27.23
N GLU A 768 -86.14 -128.43 -26.76
CA GLU A 768 -87.17 -129.30 -26.15
C GLU A 768 -88.43 -129.55 -27.01
N PHE A 769 -88.38 -129.34 -28.32
CA PHE A 769 -89.57 -129.48 -29.17
C PHE A 769 -89.33 -130.30 -30.45
N THR A 770 -89.58 -131.61 -30.38
CA THR A 770 -89.87 -132.45 -31.55
C THR A 770 -91.31 -132.17 -32.00
N GLY A 771 -91.44 -131.58 -33.19
CA GLY A 771 -92.61 -130.75 -33.55
C GLY A 771 -93.93 -131.45 -33.85
N PRO A 772 -94.97 -130.65 -34.19
CA PRO A 772 -96.18 -131.11 -34.85
C PRO A 772 -96.30 -130.61 -36.30
N SER A 773 -97.23 -131.23 -37.02
CA SER A 773 -97.48 -131.19 -38.45
C SER A 773 -97.73 -129.79 -39.06
N LYS A 774 -97.42 -129.64 -40.36
CA LYS A 774 -97.45 -128.42 -41.20
C LYS A 774 -98.74 -127.57 -41.10
N GLN A 775 -99.86 -128.15 -40.68
CA GLN A 775 -101.14 -127.44 -40.61
C GLN A 775 -101.21 -126.42 -39.46
N SER A 776 -100.53 -126.65 -38.33
CA SER A 776 -100.49 -125.69 -37.23
C SER A 776 -99.61 -124.47 -37.51
N ILE A 777 -98.62 -124.60 -38.42
CA ILE A 777 -97.76 -123.48 -38.84
C ILE A 777 -98.59 -122.47 -39.65
N GLU A 778 -99.44 -122.95 -40.56
CA GLU A 778 -100.31 -122.08 -41.37
C GLU A 778 -101.38 -121.38 -40.52
N GLU A 779 -101.94 -122.05 -39.51
CA GLU A 779 -102.85 -121.41 -38.55
C GLU A 779 -102.14 -120.40 -37.66
N PHE A 780 -100.90 -120.66 -37.26
CA PHE A 780 -100.06 -119.72 -36.51
C PHE A 780 -99.72 -118.48 -37.34
N ASP A 781 -99.39 -118.64 -38.62
CA ASP A 781 -99.11 -117.51 -39.53
C ASP A 781 -100.39 -116.67 -39.79
N ARG A 782 -101.56 -117.29 -39.90
CA ARG A 782 -102.84 -116.57 -39.97
C ARG A 782 -103.13 -115.78 -38.69
N LEU A 783 -102.80 -116.34 -37.52
CA LEU A 783 -102.95 -115.62 -36.25
C LEU A 783 -101.91 -114.50 -36.09
N CYS A 784 -100.67 -114.70 -36.53
CA CYS A 784 -99.64 -113.65 -36.52
C CYS A 784 -100.00 -112.48 -37.43
N THR A 785 -100.52 -112.76 -38.64
CA THR A 785 -100.99 -111.71 -39.55
C THR A 785 -102.19 -110.96 -38.98
N LEU A 786 -103.12 -111.65 -38.28
CA LEU A 786 -104.22 -111.00 -37.57
C LEU A 786 -103.71 -110.08 -36.44
N VAL A 787 -102.75 -110.53 -35.63
CA VAL A 787 -102.16 -109.73 -34.55
C VAL A 787 -101.41 -108.52 -35.11
N GLN A 788 -100.69 -108.67 -36.22
CA GLN A 788 -100.03 -107.55 -36.90
C GLN A 788 -101.05 -106.53 -37.42
N LEU A 789 -102.16 -106.96 -38.01
CA LEU A 789 -103.23 -106.07 -38.44
C LEU A 789 -103.86 -105.33 -37.25
N GLN A 790 -104.17 -106.04 -36.16
CA GLN A 790 -104.70 -105.42 -34.94
C GLN A 790 -103.71 -104.43 -34.31
N ALA A 791 -102.40 -104.68 -34.37
CA ALA A 791 -101.38 -103.75 -33.87
C ALA A 791 -101.30 -102.48 -34.73
N GLN A 792 -101.39 -102.61 -36.05
CA GLN A 792 -101.47 -101.46 -36.97
C GLN A 792 -102.74 -100.64 -36.71
N GLU A 793 -103.86 -101.30 -36.44
CA GLU A 793 -105.12 -100.64 -36.09
C GLU A 793 -105.00 -99.87 -34.76
N ILE A 794 -104.33 -100.44 -33.75
CA ILE A 794 -104.05 -99.76 -32.48
C ILE A 794 -103.11 -98.56 -32.66
N GLU A 795 -102.08 -98.66 -33.50
CA GLU A 795 -101.20 -97.52 -33.80
C GLU A 795 -101.92 -96.41 -34.57
N ALA A 796 -102.76 -96.77 -35.55
CA ALA A 796 -103.61 -95.80 -36.25
C ALA A 796 -104.55 -95.08 -35.28
N LEU A 797 -105.19 -95.82 -34.36
CA LEU A 797 -106.04 -95.24 -33.31
C LEU A 797 -105.25 -94.40 -32.30
N LYS A 798 -104.01 -94.78 -31.95
CA LYS A 798 -103.14 -93.95 -31.09
C LYS A 798 -102.68 -92.67 -31.79
N ALA A 799 -102.38 -92.72 -33.09
CA ALA A 799 -102.07 -91.55 -33.89
C ALA A 799 -103.30 -90.63 -33.99
N GLU A 800 -104.48 -91.20 -34.20
CA GLU A 800 -105.75 -90.47 -34.20
C GLU A 800 -106.02 -89.83 -32.82
N ILE A 801 -105.81 -90.54 -31.70
CA ILE A 801 -105.89 -89.98 -30.34
C ILE A 801 -104.84 -88.88 -30.11
N SER A 802 -103.62 -89.01 -30.63
CA SER A 802 -102.59 -87.95 -30.55
C SER A 802 -103.00 -86.69 -31.32
N ILE A 803 -103.62 -86.87 -32.49
CA ILE A 803 -104.17 -85.78 -33.32
C ILE A 803 -105.40 -85.14 -32.65
N LEU A 804 -106.26 -85.93 -31.99
CA LEU A 804 -107.47 -85.47 -31.31
C LEU A 804 -107.22 -84.89 -29.90
N SER A 805 -106.11 -85.24 -29.24
CA SER A 805 -105.78 -84.74 -27.88
C SER A 805 -105.03 -83.40 -27.84
N ARG A 806 -104.51 -82.90 -28.97
CA ARG A 806 -103.90 -81.58 -29.07
C ARG A 806 -104.95 -80.54 -29.53
N LYS A 807 -105.22 -79.52 -28.70
CA LYS A 807 -106.02 -78.35 -29.08
C LYS A 807 -105.29 -77.57 -30.19
N GLY A 808 -105.62 -77.88 -31.45
CA GLY A 808 -105.05 -77.24 -32.64
C GLY A 808 -105.26 -78.03 -33.92
N GLY A 809 -106.38 -78.74 -34.05
CA GLY A 809 -106.67 -79.61 -35.18
C GLY A 809 -106.64 -78.89 -36.52
N HIS A 810 -105.82 -79.41 -37.44
CA HIS A 810 -106.02 -79.22 -38.88
C HIS A 810 -105.73 -80.54 -39.59
N ILE A 811 -106.80 -81.14 -40.11
CA ILE A 811 -106.78 -82.34 -40.94
C ILE A 811 -106.63 -81.84 -42.37
N LEU A 812 -105.54 -82.19 -43.06
CA LEU A 812 -105.44 -82.03 -44.51
C LEU A 812 -105.48 -83.40 -45.20
N PRO A 813 -106.13 -83.50 -46.37
CA PRO A 813 -106.82 -84.70 -46.85
C PRO A 813 -105.90 -85.70 -47.58
N PRO A 814 -106.36 -86.94 -47.80
CA PRO A 814 -105.60 -88.00 -48.46
C PRO A 814 -105.58 -87.78 -49.99
N ASN A 815 -104.48 -88.15 -50.64
CA ASN A 815 -104.44 -88.35 -52.10
C ASN A 815 -103.37 -89.40 -52.47
N PRO A 816 -103.46 -90.06 -53.63
CA PRO A 816 -103.74 -91.49 -53.72
C PRO A 816 -102.60 -92.26 -54.40
N ALA A 817 -102.75 -93.59 -54.38
CA ALA A 817 -101.88 -94.59 -54.98
C ALA A 817 -101.42 -94.29 -56.41
N ILE A 818 -100.13 -94.55 -56.69
CA ILE A 818 -99.62 -94.97 -58.00
C ILE A 818 -98.52 -96.03 -57.78
N LEU A 819 -98.90 -97.30 -57.99
CA LEU A 819 -98.05 -98.39 -58.51
C LEU A 819 -97.87 -98.19 -60.04
N PRO A 820 -97.03 -98.93 -60.81
CA PRO A 820 -96.16 -100.07 -60.48
C PRO A 820 -94.78 -100.13 -61.22
N GLN A 821 -94.06 -101.24 -60.95
CA GLN A 821 -93.15 -102.04 -61.79
C GLN A 821 -91.61 -101.87 -61.68
N ASN A 822 -91.08 -102.81 -60.89
CA ASN A 822 -89.96 -103.73 -61.14
C ASN A 822 -88.56 -103.18 -61.47
N SER A 823 -87.68 -103.25 -60.47
CA SER A 823 -86.84 -104.45 -60.25
C SER A 823 -86.60 -104.66 -58.76
#